data_AF-A0A2S7PUZ9-F1
#
_entry.id   AF-A0A2S7PUZ9-F1
#
_cell.length_a   1.000
_cell.length_b   1.000
_cell.length_c   1.000
_cell.angle_alpha   90.00
_cell.angle_beta   90.00
_cell.angle_gamma   90.00
#
_symmetry.space_group_name_H-M   'P 1'
#
loop_
_entity.id
_entity.type
_entity.pdbx_description
1 polymer ?
#
loop_
_entity_poly.entity_id
_entity_poly.type
_entity_poly.pdbx_seq_one_letter_code
_entity_poly.pdbx_strand_id
1 'polypeptide(L)'
;MPQVPPRSDFAGLLIIILFLYIFSSNEANLPPNFDSPRNYAEAQLNRSRSAVGVLNATAWGDFTPAEAGEQGRWLNLTGFREGDGYRWERLGVFRETCDKMRKWAEYREAAEIFQNGGTGLHGVYENVTGVVRGKWARYMGGLDGGKESRSRLNLSTIAPGIDWAVRDTDMEGWARNVTGRRGKMSLRLDEVEGEEMLYNRSSRHTPEPKAEDGIEDIDYGLVHPVKGILVRELSASLTVRDESSNGDGYEMRLHGIHWPQEGSILLTTTSDKFAGAYGLPHFAIDEEHFNSSAIVMKEILRKRLEKMEEAAKEDPRSLLEANHIDGLPTPHCEYVVFAQLQTLMLEGASAPLSQDIIKEIENELRFPNGAPVVEIPRLQMSVVILSPDCGFMLESIGPPNFATAEGEHLVGMKEEVFLQHVRNFLLMLAVVWFAQTLTIKLQCKEASTPSTVGRVSIHTMGMMLLADGLLFFAMSLASATMPSIFPCALLASFSGLMSLVLGVRFILNIHSVQEPERQEQERAQAAAAAAAQARNPAPSRPAATVITAAGADTLPLPATSNAQTNTANTPIIIPSDQDIDAEIAENTANAASAVPRPTTTQPSQASRAVTDFGPIYGQFVLLLTIILLVSLSSTSWPVFLRTAYTHLLSFIYLSLWLPQIKRNIRRNCRKALLWRFVIGQSVLRLLPFAYFYLYEDNILFSDGDGLAFAVLAGWVWCQILVLASQEILGPRWAAPKGWYEVGWDYHPVLREDGVEEGGLPIGLVKGTGGESLSRSNTGDEERMPGSHTRSVDCAICMQILEVSIVPAAGGADDGMVGVTGVTGVLARRAYMVTPCRHIFHTQCLEGWMKFRLQCPICRETLPPL
;
A
#
# COMPACT_ATOMS: atom_id res chain seq x y z
N MET A 1 -8.03 14.93 -45.72
CA MET A 1 -8.50 15.05 -44.32
C MET A 1 -7.37 14.58 -43.41
N PRO A 2 -6.95 15.35 -42.40
CA PRO A 2 -5.88 14.94 -41.49
C PRO A 2 -6.36 13.81 -40.58
N GLN A 3 -5.45 12.87 -40.33
CA GLN A 3 -5.67 11.69 -39.49
C GLN A 3 -5.98 12.12 -38.05
N VAL A 4 -7.12 11.64 -37.54
CA VAL A 4 -7.53 11.76 -36.14
C VAL A 4 -6.58 10.88 -35.30
N PRO A 5 -5.94 11.40 -34.24
CA PRO A 5 -5.10 10.58 -33.36
C PRO A 5 -5.96 9.56 -32.59
N PRO A 6 -5.39 8.43 -32.15
CA PRO A 6 -6.16 7.35 -31.54
C PRO A 6 -6.84 7.79 -30.24
N ARG A 7 -8.14 7.53 -30.14
CA ARG A 7 -9.04 7.87 -29.01
C ARG A 7 -8.70 7.20 -27.66
N SER A 8 -7.60 6.48 -27.53
CA SER A 8 -7.27 5.71 -26.31
C SER A 8 -6.72 6.56 -25.17
N ASP A 9 -6.00 7.64 -25.47
CA ASP A 9 -5.28 8.40 -24.43
C ASP A 9 -6.20 9.41 -23.72
N PHE A 10 -7.26 9.85 -24.42
CA PHE A 10 -8.23 10.79 -23.88
C PHE A 10 -9.05 10.17 -22.75
N ALA A 11 -9.39 8.88 -22.84
CA ALA A 11 -10.16 8.20 -21.80
C ALA A 11 -9.37 8.05 -20.49
N GLY A 12 -8.07 7.72 -20.58
CA GLY A 12 -7.19 7.64 -19.42
C GLY A 12 -6.98 9.01 -18.76
N LEU A 13 -6.74 10.05 -19.56
CA LEU A 13 -6.63 11.42 -19.08
C LEU A 13 -7.93 11.92 -18.45
N LEU A 14 -9.08 11.59 -19.04
CA LEU A 14 -10.40 12.01 -18.57
C LEU A 14 -10.80 11.27 -17.28
N ILE A 15 -10.40 10.00 -17.11
CA ILE A 15 -10.53 9.30 -15.83
C ILE A 15 -9.65 9.97 -14.77
N ILE A 16 -8.40 10.32 -15.08
CA ILE A 16 -7.51 11.00 -14.13
C ILE A 16 -8.04 12.40 -13.79
N ILE A 17 -8.54 13.16 -14.77
CA ILE A 17 -9.16 14.48 -14.55
C ILE A 17 -10.46 14.33 -13.77
N LEU A 18 -11.29 13.32 -14.03
CA LEU A 18 -12.51 13.04 -13.28
C LEU A 18 -12.18 12.65 -11.84
N PHE A 19 -11.13 11.85 -11.63
CA PHE A 19 -10.65 11.48 -10.30
C PHE A 19 -10.11 12.70 -9.56
N LEU A 20 -9.24 13.51 -10.20
CA LEU A 20 -8.74 14.75 -9.63
C LEU A 20 -9.86 15.76 -9.37
N TYR A 21 -10.86 15.84 -10.25
CA TYR A 21 -12.04 16.68 -10.08
C TYR A 21 -12.90 16.22 -8.90
N ILE A 22 -13.15 14.92 -8.74
CA ILE A 22 -13.88 14.38 -7.57
C ILE A 22 -13.11 14.67 -6.27
N PHE A 23 -11.78 14.59 -6.29
CA PHE A 23 -10.95 14.89 -5.12
C PHE A 23 -10.74 16.39 -4.88
N SER A 24 -10.82 17.24 -5.91
CA SER A 24 -10.65 18.69 -5.81
C SER A 24 -11.98 19.44 -5.68
N SER A 25 -13.13 18.82 -5.97
CA SER A 25 -14.44 19.47 -5.95
C SER A 25 -15.04 19.65 -4.56
N ASN A 26 -14.29 19.36 -3.49
CA ASN A 26 -14.64 19.71 -2.12
C ASN A 26 -14.41 21.21 -1.83
N GLU A 27 -14.63 22.09 -2.81
CA GLU A 27 -14.84 23.50 -2.50
C GLU A 27 -16.25 23.63 -1.89
N ALA A 28 -16.29 23.93 -0.59
CA ALA A 28 -17.48 24.08 0.22
C ALA A 28 -18.41 25.15 -0.37
N ASN A 29 -19.37 24.74 -1.19
CA ASN A 29 -20.47 25.60 -1.59
C ASN A 29 -21.40 25.75 -0.40
N LEU A 30 -21.39 26.94 0.21
CA LEU A 30 -22.35 27.34 1.23
C LEU A 30 -23.78 27.05 0.74
N PRO A 31 -24.68 26.53 1.59
CA PRO A 31 -26.08 26.32 1.23
C PRO A 31 -26.68 27.60 0.61
N PRO A 32 -27.55 27.50 -0.41
CA PRO A 32 -28.12 28.67 -1.09
C PRO A 32 -28.95 29.59 -0.17
N ASN A 33 -29.30 29.14 1.05
CA ASN A 33 -30.02 29.89 2.08
C ASN A 33 -29.14 30.25 3.30
N PHE A 34 -27.82 30.08 3.22
CA PHE A 34 -26.93 30.40 4.34
C PHE A 34 -26.90 31.92 4.58
N ASP A 35 -27.19 32.34 5.80
CA ASP A 35 -27.13 33.75 6.22
C ASP A 35 -25.68 34.28 6.07
N SER A 36 -25.45 35.59 6.13
CA SER A 36 -24.11 36.11 5.86
C SER A 36 -23.05 35.45 6.79
N PRO A 37 -21.88 35.00 6.27
CA PRO A 37 -20.84 34.35 7.08
C PRO A 37 -20.42 35.15 8.32
N ARG A 38 -20.52 36.48 8.23
CA ARG A 38 -20.27 37.41 9.31
C ARG A 38 -21.29 37.30 10.45
N ASN A 39 -22.58 37.16 10.15
CA ASN A 39 -23.62 36.99 11.16
C ASN A 39 -23.45 35.66 11.90
N TYR A 40 -23.09 34.60 11.19
CA TYR A 40 -22.80 33.30 11.79
C TYR A 40 -21.59 33.37 12.73
N ALA A 41 -20.49 33.97 12.26
CA ALA A 41 -19.30 34.19 13.08
C ALA A 41 -19.61 35.00 14.34
N GLU A 42 -20.39 36.08 14.22
CA GLU A 42 -20.80 36.90 15.35
C GLU A 42 -21.70 36.14 16.34
N ALA A 43 -22.64 35.33 15.85
CA ALA A 43 -23.47 34.48 16.69
C ALA A 43 -22.64 33.45 17.49
N GLN A 44 -21.64 32.83 16.84
CA GLN A 44 -20.76 31.85 17.48
C GLN A 44 -19.83 32.50 18.51
N LEU A 45 -19.30 33.70 18.23
CA LEU A 45 -18.51 34.47 19.18
C LEU A 45 -19.35 34.89 20.39
N ASN A 46 -20.58 35.36 20.17
CA ASN A 46 -21.49 35.74 21.26
C ASN A 46 -21.87 34.54 22.14
N ARG A 47 -22.09 33.36 21.54
CA ARG A 47 -22.30 32.10 22.27
C ARG A 47 -21.09 31.76 23.14
N SER A 48 -19.89 31.85 22.57
CA SER A 48 -18.64 31.54 23.28
C SER A 48 -18.38 32.53 24.42
N ARG A 49 -18.59 33.84 24.21
CA ARG A 49 -18.51 34.88 25.26
C ARG A 49 -19.49 34.62 26.41
N SER A 50 -20.74 34.28 26.10
CA SER A 50 -21.73 33.94 27.13
C SER A 50 -21.30 32.71 27.93
N ALA A 51 -20.74 31.69 27.28
CA ALA A 51 -20.30 30.47 27.95
C ALA A 51 -19.11 30.72 28.89
N VAL A 52 -18.12 31.54 28.47
CA VAL A 52 -17.04 32.02 29.34
C VAL A 52 -17.60 32.85 30.50
N GLY A 53 -18.61 33.69 30.26
CA GLY A 53 -19.29 34.45 31.30
C GLY A 53 -19.92 33.58 32.39
N VAL A 54 -20.55 32.46 32.00
CA VAL A 54 -21.11 31.49 32.96
C VAL A 54 -20.01 30.76 33.73
N LEU A 55 -18.92 30.34 33.06
CA LEU A 55 -17.79 29.73 33.74
C LEU A 55 -17.16 30.67 34.79
N ASN A 56 -17.16 31.98 34.53
CA ASN A 56 -16.66 32.97 35.47
C ASN A 56 -17.53 33.11 36.73
N ALA A 57 -18.85 32.94 36.59
CA ALA A 57 -19.83 33.12 37.66
C ALA A 57 -20.14 31.84 38.46
N THR A 58 -19.75 30.66 37.97
CA THR A 58 -20.11 29.37 38.57
C THR A 58 -19.17 28.95 39.69
N ALA A 59 -19.74 28.23 40.67
CA ALA A 59 -19.08 27.65 41.81
C ALA A 59 -19.36 26.13 41.92
N TRP A 60 -18.63 25.48 42.83
CA TRP A 60 -18.81 24.06 43.13
C TRP A 60 -20.25 23.81 43.64
N GLY A 61 -20.93 22.81 43.07
CA GLY A 61 -22.30 22.47 43.45
C GLY A 61 -23.41 23.29 42.77
N ASP A 62 -23.08 24.17 41.82
CA ASP A 62 -24.08 24.87 40.99
C ASP A 62 -24.70 23.97 39.91
N PHE A 63 -24.01 22.87 39.58
CA PHE A 63 -24.53 21.83 38.68
C PHE A 63 -24.70 20.52 39.44
N THR A 64 -25.93 20.26 39.84
CA THR A 64 -26.37 19.03 40.51
C THR A 64 -27.72 18.62 39.91
N PRO A 65 -27.71 17.89 38.78
CA PRO A 65 -28.94 17.45 38.15
C PRO A 65 -29.71 16.54 39.11
N ALA A 66 -31.04 16.60 39.05
CA ALA A 66 -31.91 15.91 40.00
C ALA A 66 -31.68 14.39 39.98
N GLU A 67 -31.23 13.83 41.10
CA GLU A 67 -31.40 12.41 41.38
C GLU A 67 -32.81 12.20 41.95
N ALA A 68 -33.47 11.11 41.56
CA ALA A 68 -34.90 10.85 41.74
C ALA A 68 -35.52 11.45 43.04
N GLY A 69 -36.22 12.58 42.91
CA GLY A 69 -37.02 13.20 43.98
C GLY A 69 -36.53 14.56 44.51
N GLU A 70 -35.36 15.05 44.11
CA GLU A 70 -34.84 16.37 44.53
C GLU A 70 -34.91 17.44 43.42
N GLN A 71 -34.93 18.73 43.78
CA GLN A 71 -34.85 19.82 42.81
C GLN A 71 -33.43 19.92 42.26
N GLY A 72 -33.28 19.68 40.95
CA GLY A 72 -31.98 19.79 40.27
C GLY A 72 -31.51 21.22 40.10
N ARG A 73 -30.20 21.45 40.21
CA ARG A 73 -29.55 22.72 39.87
C ARG A 73 -28.91 22.62 38.50
N TRP A 74 -29.17 23.61 37.67
CA TRP A 74 -28.85 23.62 36.25
C TRP A 74 -28.06 24.89 35.88
N LEU A 75 -27.27 24.80 34.82
CA LEU A 75 -26.47 25.92 34.32
C LEU A 75 -27.07 26.50 33.05
N ASN A 76 -26.88 27.80 32.84
CA ASN A 76 -27.23 28.44 31.58
C ASN A 76 -26.16 28.18 30.49
N LEU A 77 -25.83 26.91 30.26
CA LEU A 77 -24.89 26.45 29.23
C LEU A 77 -25.59 25.41 28.34
N THR A 78 -25.25 25.37 27.05
CA THR A 78 -25.83 24.40 26.12
C THR A 78 -25.46 22.97 26.53
N GLY A 79 -26.47 22.15 26.77
CA GLY A 79 -26.37 20.78 27.28
C GLY A 79 -26.46 20.64 28.80
N PHE A 80 -26.52 21.75 29.53
CA PHE A 80 -26.59 21.79 30.99
C PHE A 80 -27.88 22.48 31.50
N ARG A 81 -28.83 22.79 30.61
CA ARG A 81 -30.15 23.32 30.99
C ARG A 81 -31.13 22.17 31.19
N GLU A 82 -32.09 22.36 32.09
CA GLU A 82 -33.17 21.38 32.34
C GLU A 82 -33.96 21.05 31.07
N GLY A 83 -34.23 22.06 30.23
CA GLY A 83 -34.96 21.91 28.98
C GLY A 83 -34.20 21.23 27.84
N ASP A 84 -32.89 20.99 27.97
CA ASP A 84 -32.09 20.42 26.89
C ASP A 84 -32.27 18.90 26.76
N GLY A 85 -32.77 18.20 27.80
CA GLY A 85 -33.11 16.77 27.74
C GLY A 85 -31.93 15.78 27.85
N TYR A 86 -30.76 16.25 28.30
CA TYR A 86 -29.61 15.39 28.59
C TYR A 86 -29.84 14.50 29.81
N ARG A 87 -29.29 13.28 29.79
CA ARG A 87 -29.48 12.27 30.83
C ARG A 87 -28.33 12.26 31.81
N TRP A 88 -28.46 13.12 32.82
CA TRP A 88 -27.49 13.24 33.88
C TRP A 88 -27.71 12.30 35.07
N GLU A 89 -28.71 11.41 35.02
CA GLU A 89 -29.03 10.43 36.08
C GLU A 89 -27.83 9.55 36.48
N ARG A 90 -26.89 9.33 35.55
CA ARG A 90 -25.69 8.51 35.76
C ARG A 90 -24.48 9.31 36.23
N LEU A 91 -24.60 10.62 36.42
CA LEU A 91 -23.49 11.48 36.84
C LEU A 91 -23.01 11.14 38.26
N GLY A 92 -23.92 10.81 39.18
CA GLY A 92 -23.58 10.35 40.53
C GLY A 92 -22.76 9.06 40.50
N VAL A 93 -23.25 8.05 39.76
CA VAL A 93 -22.55 6.76 39.55
C VAL A 93 -21.21 6.95 38.87
N PHE A 94 -21.12 7.86 37.90
CA PHE A 94 -19.87 8.21 37.24
C PHE A 94 -18.85 8.77 38.24
N ARG A 95 -19.23 9.77 39.06
CA ARG A 95 -18.34 10.35 40.09
C ARG A 95 -17.90 9.30 41.11
N GLU A 96 -18.82 8.45 41.57
CA GLU A 96 -18.50 7.37 42.52
C GLU A 96 -17.51 6.35 41.91
N THR A 97 -17.67 6.01 40.63
CA THR A 97 -16.78 5.08 39.94
C THR A 97 -15.40 5.69 39.70
N CYS A 98 -15.33 6.97 39.34
CA CYS A 98 -14.07 7.70 39.18
C CYS A 98 -13.31 7.80 40.50
N ASP A 99 -14.01 8.12 41.60
CA ASP A 99 -13.42 8.20 42.94
C ASP A 99 -12.91 6.82 43.42
N LYS A 100 -13.64 5.74 43.12
CA LYS A 100 -13.18 4.36 43.37
C LYS A 100 -11.89 4.04 42.61
N MET A 101 -11.79 4.42 41.33
CA MET A 101 -10.58 4.18 40.52
C MET A 101 -9.39 5.00 41.03
N ARG A 102 -9.61 6.27 41.39
CA ARG A 102 -8.59 7.13 42.01
C ARG A 102 -8.05 6.52 43.31
N LYS A 103 -8.96 6.18 44.24
CA LYS A 103 -8.60 5.56 45.52
C LYS A 103 -7.92 4.21 45.35
N TRP A 104 -8.28 3.44 44.32
CA TRP A 104 -7.60 2.18 44.00
C TRP A 104 -6.15 2.40 43.56
N ALA A 105 -5.89 3.41 42.73
CA ALA A 105 -4.54 3.77 42.33
C ALA A 105 -3.69 4.16 43.55
N GLU A 106 -4.23 4.99 44.44
CA GLU A 106 -3.59 5.38 45.71
C GLU A 106 -3.39 4.19 46.66
N TYR A 107 -4.39 3.31 46.78
CA TYR A 107 -4.29 2.13 47.66
C TYR A 107 -3.20 1.16 47.20
N ARG A 108 -3.04 0.94 45.89
CA ARG A 108 -1.98 0.09 45.34
C ARG A 108 -0.59 0.61 45.72
N GLU A 109 -0.44 1.91 45.92
CA GLU A 109 0.76 2.54 46.45
C GLU A 109 0.86 2.44 47.98
N ALA A 110 -0.24 2.72 48.68
CA ALA A 110 -0.33 2.73 50.14
C ALA A 110 -0.19 1.35 50.78
N ALA A 111 -0.37 0.26 50.03
CA ALA A 111 -0.09 -1.10 50.48
C ALA A 111 1.38 -1.32 50.89
N GLU A 112 2.31 -0.41 50.54
CA GLU A 112 3.72 -0.49 50.91
C GLU A 112 4.32 0.77 51.60
N ILE A 113 3.70 1.96 51.52
CA ILE A 113 4.25 3.21 52.10
C ILE A 113 3.60 3.53 53.46
N PHE A 114 3.95 2.79 54.52
CA PHE A 114 3.59 3.14 55.90
C PHE A 114 4.68 3.97 56.63
N GLN A 115 5.65 4.58 55.92
CA GLN A 115 6.80 5.23 56.59
C GLN A 115 7.10 6.69 56.21
N ASN A 116 6.70 7.20 55.04
CA ASN A 116 7.07 8.55 54.62
C ASN A 116 5.81 9.36 54.33
N GLY A 117 5.43 10.28 55.22
CA GLY A 117 4.23 11.12 55.16
C GLY A 117 4.18 12.11 53.98
N GLY A 118 4.22 11.61 52.75
CA GLY A 118 3.94 12.34 51.52
C GLY A 118 2.44 12.33 51.22
N THR A 119 1.93 13.47 50.74
CA THR A 119 0.59 13.58 50.15
C THR A 119 0.75 13.63 48.63
N GLY A 120 0.24 12.63 47.90
CA GLY A 120 0.28 12.52 46.44
C GLY A 120 0.49 11.07 45.97
N LEU A 121 0.10 10.77 44.72
CA LEU A 121 0.34 9.48 44.09
C LEU A 121 1.78 9.45 43.57
N HIS A 122 2.70 8.72 44.21
CA HIS A 122 4.08 8.57 43.76
C HIS A 122 4.23 7.39 42.79
N GLY A 123 5.16 7.54 41.85
CA GLY A 123 5.43 6.48 40.89
C GLY A 123 4.63 6.61 39.59
N VAL A 124 4.29 7.84 39.19
CA VAL A 124 3.47 8.11 38.00
C VAL A 124 4.18 9.10 37.07
N TYR A 125 4.02 8.91 35.76
CA TYR A 125 4.51 9.84 34.75
C TYR A 125 3.88 11.22 34.90
N GLU A 126 4.70 12.27 35.00
CA GLU A 126 4.22 13.65 34.98
C GLU A 126 3.82 14.07 33.56
N ASN A 127 4.47 13.50 32.54
CA ASN A 127 4.12 13.66 31.14
C ASN A 127 3.50 12.38 30.56
N VAL A 128 2.21 12.47 30.20
CA VAL A 128 1.37 11.35 29.77
C VAL A 128 1.30 11.20 28.24
N THR A 129 2.16 11.88 27.47
CA THR A 129 2.17 11.76 26.01
C THR A 129 2.36 10.30 25.56
N GLY A 130 1.43 9.78 24.77
CA GLY A 130 1.49 8.38 24.34
C GLY A 130 0.19 7.80 23.83
N VAL A 131 0.23 6.52 23.51
CA VAL A 131 -0.91 5.76 22.99
C VAL A 131 -1.17 4.57 23.93
N VAL A 132 -2.35 4.53 24.54
CA VAL A 132 -2.80 3.41 25.40
C VAL A 132 -4.01 2.71 24.80
N ARG A 133 -4.11 1.40 25.05
CA ARG A 133 -5.10 0.52 24.42
C ARG A 133 -5.57 -0.55 25.37
N GLY A 134 -6.82 -0.95 25.22
CA GLY A 134 -7.37 -2.04 26.00
C GLY A 134 -8.83 -2.27 25.70
N LYS A 135 -9.45 -3.09 26.52
CA LYS A 135 -10.85 -3.48 26.38
C LYS A 135 -11.71 -2.64 27.29
N TRP A 136 -12.94 -2.38 26.87
CA TRP A 136 -13.96 -1.74 27.68
C TRP A 136 -15.16 -2.65 27.87
N ALA A 137 -15.85 -2.46 28.98
CA ALA A 137 -17.13 -3.07 29.30
C ALA A 137 -18.17 -1.97 29.53
N ARG A 138 -19.41 -2.26 29.14
CA ARG A 138 -20.54 -1.34 29.32
C ARG A 138 -21.13 -1.48 30.71
N TYR A 139 -21.35 -0.37 31.40
CA TYR A 139 -22.07 -0.36 32.66
C TYR A 139 -23.58 -0.59 32.42
N MET A 140 -24.11 -1.65 33.00
CA MET A 140 -25.50 -2.10 32.80
C MET A 140 -26.45 -1.71 33.94
N GLY A 141 -25.95 -1.08 35.01
CA GLY A 141 -26.79 -0.63 36.13
C GLY A 141 -27.69 0.54 35.76
N GLY A 142 -28.89 0.62 36.36
CA GLY A 142 -29.84 1.71 36.11
C GLY A 142 -30.50 1.67 34.71
N LEU A 143 -30.85 0.47 34.23
CA LEU A 143 -31.61 0.27 32.99
C LEU A 143 -33.05 -0.17 33.34
N ASP A 144 -34.04 0.66 33.05
CA ASP A 144 -35.45 0.28 33.14
C ASP A 144 -35.77 -0.86 32.14
N GLY A 145 -36.02 -2.07 32.64
CA GLY A 145 -36.46 -3.20 31.83
C GLY A 145 -35.41 -3.76 30.84
N GLY A 146 -34.12 -3.48 31.04
CA GLY A 146 -33.04 -4.01 30.19
C GLY A 146 -32.99 -3.41 28.78
N LYS A 147 -33.75 -2.33 28.52
CA LYS A 147 -33.66 -1.51 27.31
C LYS A 147 -33.34 -0.09 27.73
N GLU A 148 -32.39 0.54 27.04
CA GLU A 148 -32.14 1.96 27.25
C GLU A 148 -33.40 2.76 26.96
N SER A 149 -33.85 3.54 27.93
CA SER A 149 -34.74 4.67 27.64
C SER A 149 -34.05 5.52 26.57
N ARG A 150 -34.73 5.92 25.50
CA ARG A 150 -34.11 6.71 24.42
C ARG A 150 -34.23 8.18 24.79
N SER A 151 -33.11 8.92 24.89
CA SER A 151 -33.20 10.37 25.07
C SER A 151 -33.86 10.99 23.83
N ARG A 152 -34.83 11.89 24.03
CA ARG A 152 -35.48 12.65 22.95
C ARG A 152 -34.94 14.07 22.99
N LEU A 153 -33.70 14.24 22.51
CA LEU A 153 -33.07 15.55 22.39
C LEU A 153 -33.73 16.31 21.23
N ASN A 154 -34.13 17.55 21.48
CA ASN A 154 -34.68 18.42 20.45
C ASN A 154 -33.55 19.30 19.89
N LEU A 155 -32.88 18.83 18.83
CA LEU A 155 -31.67 19.48 18.30
C LEU A 155 -31.95 20.89 17.78
N SER A 156 -33.18 21.13 17.27
CA SER A 156 -33.61 22.45 16.81
C SER A 156 -33.66 23.50 17.92
N THR A 157 -33.90 23.07 19.16
CA THR A 157 -33.92 23.96 20.34
C THR A 157 -32.54 24.15 20.96
N ILE A 158 -31.69 23.11 20.92
CA ILE A 158 -30.36 23.12 21.55
C ILE A 158 -29.39 23.96 20.70
N ALA A 159 -29.42 23.77 19.37
CA ALA A 159 -28.55 24.47 18.43
C ALA A 159 -29.39 25.11 17.31
N PRO A 160 -30.05 26.25 17.57
CA PRO A 160 -30.81 26.97 16.56
C PRO A 160 -29.86 27.45 15.45
N GLY A 161 -30.25 27.24 14.19
CA GLY A 161 -29.48 27.64 13.01
C GLY A 161 -28.59 26.55 12.40
N ILE A 162 -28.58 25.34 12.97
CA ILE A 162 -27.92 24.17 12.38
C ILE A 162 -28.96 23.26 11.75
N ASP A 163 -28.88 23.08 10.44
CA ASP A 163 -29.67 22.07 9.74
C ASP A 163 -28.99 20.71 9.92
N TRP A 164 -29.56 19.84 10.75
CA TRP A 164 -29.01 18.51 11.01
C TRP A 164 -29.41 17.51 9.91
N ALA A 165 -28.49 16.61 9.56
CA ALA A 165 -28.68 15.60 8.50
C ALA A 165 -29.79 14.59 8.78
N VAL A 166 -30.04 14.34 10.06
CA VAL A 166 -30.98 13.35 10.54
C VAL A 166 -31.98 14.08 11.44
N ARG A 167 -33.28 13.81 11.25
CA ARG A 167 -34.35 14.39 12.09
C ARG A 167 -34.29 13.80 13.49
N ASP A 168 -34.75 14.56 14.48
CA ASP A 168 -34.71 14.26 15.93
C ASP A 168 -35.23 12.85 16.35
N THR A 169 -35.92 12.13 15.47
CA THR A 169 -36.55 10.83 15.77
C THR A 169 -35.65 9.61 15.53
N ASP A 170 -34.59 9.74 14.73
CA ASP A 170 -33.85 8.58 14.19
C ASP A 170 -32.46 8.46 14.85
N MET A 171 -32.46 8.09 16.14
CA MET A 171 -31.26 7.80 16.95
C MET A 171 -30.37 6.66 16.39
N GLU A 172 -30.90 5.82 15.48
CA GLU A 172 -30.11 4.81 14.75
C GLU A 172 -29.12 5.44 13.76
N GLY A 173 -29.35 6.69 13.36
CA GLY A 173 -28.45 7.48 12.53
C GLY A 173 -27.43 8.32 13.32
N TRP A 174 -27.42 8.26 14.65
CA TRP A 174 -26.45 9.01 15.45
C TRP A 174 -25.06 8.39 15.34
N ALA A 175 -24.08 9.21 14.94
CA ALA A 175 -22.68 8.78 14.96
C ALA A 175 -22.19 8.64 16.40
N ARG A 176 -21.11 7.87 16.61
CA ARG A 176 -20.50 7.64 17.94
C ARG A 176 -21.40 6.93 18.95
N ASN A 177 -22.50 6.30 18.53
CA ASN A 177 -23.34 5.52 19.42
C ASN A 177 -22.77 4.11 19.63
N VAL A 178 -22.59 3.71 20.89
CA VAL A 178 -22.00 2.42 21.27
C VAL A 178 -23.10 1.54 21.88
N THR A 179 -23.39 0.41 21.23
CA THR A 179 -24.51 -0.46 21.60
C THR A 179 -24.09 -1.80 22.18
N GLY A 180 -22.93 -2.33 21.79
CA GLY A 180 -22.44 -3.61 22.31
C GLY A 180 -21.97 -3.52 23.76
N ARG A 181 -21.80 -4.71 24.35
CA ARG A 181 -21.51 -4.88 25.78
C ARG A 181 -20.03 -4.78 26.11
N ARG A 182 -19.19 -5.10 25.14
CA ARG A 182 -17.73 -5.12 25.22
C ARG A 182 -17.16 -4.62 23.91
N GLY A 183 -15.93 -4.13 23.96
CA GLY A 183 -15.20 -3.70 22.79
C GLY A 183 -13.76 -3.34 23.09
N LYS A 184 -13.10 -2.72 22.11
CA LYS A 184 -11.73 -2.21 22.24
C LYS A 184 -11.76 -0.69 22.20
N MET A 185 -10.89 -0.03 22.97
CA MET A 185 -10.67 1.40 22.84
C MET A 185 -9.18 1.71 22.83
N SER A 186 -8.83 2.79 22.14
CA SER A 186 -7.50 3.38 22.17
C SER A 186 -7.61 4.85 22.51
N LEU A 187 -6.75 5.32 23.42
CA LEU A 187 -6.63 6.72 23.80
C LEU A 187 -5.22 7.16 23.45
N ARG A 188 -5.13 8.16 22.56
CA ARG A 188 -3.88 8.86 22.26
C ARG A 188 -3.92 10.19 22.98
N LEU A 189 -2.91 10.45 23.81
CA LEU A 189 -2.77 11.67 24.61
C LEU A 189 -1.66 12.52 23.98
N ASP A 190 -2.02 13.74 23.62
CA ASP A 190 -1.12 14.73 23.05
C ASP A 190 -1.14 15.97 23.98
N GLU A 191 0.01 16.29 24.57
CA GLU A 191 0.16 17.49 25.41
C GLU A 191 0.22 18.73 24.49
N VAL A 192 -0.64 19.71 24.75
CA VAL A 192 -0.58 20.98 24.04
C VAL A 192 0.58 21.75 24.64
N GLU A 193 1.51 22.26 23.83
CA GLU A 193 2.61 23.14 24.27
C GLU A 193 2.03 24.41 24.93
N GLY A 194 1.65 24.30 26.19
CA GLY A 194 1.04 25.33 27.01
C GLY A 194 1.84 25.50 28.30
N GLU A 195 1.88 26.74 28.79
CA GLU A 195 2.53 27.08 30.06
C GLU A 195 1.94 26.25 31.21
N GLU A 196 2.80 25.59 31.99
CA GLU A 196 2.41 24.96 33.24
C GLU A 196 1.78 25.99 34.17
N MET A 197 0.57 25.70 34.67
CA MET A 197 -0.16 26.62 35.53
C MET A 197 -0.17 26.10 36.95
N LEU A 198 0.48 26.84 37.85
CA LEU A 198 0.55 26.54 39.27
C LEU A 198 -0.66 27.14 40.01
N TYR A 199 -1.48 26.29 40.60
CA TYR A 199 -2.57 26.72 41.48
C TYR A 199 -2.07 26.84 42.92
N ASN A 200 -1.98 28.07 43.44
CA ASN A 200 -1.60 28.32 44.83
C ASN A 200 -2.82 28.35 45.75
N ARG A 201 -2.83 27.46 46.76
CA ARG A 201 -3.90 27.33 47.78
C ARG A 201 -4.17 28.62 48.58
N SER A 202 -3.23 29.57 48.60
CA SER A 202 -3.28 30.78 49.43
C SER A 202 -4.15 31.94 48.89
N SER A 203 -4.80 31.81 47.72
CA SER A 203 -5.57 32.92 47.11
C SER A 203 -7.04 33.01 47.56
N ARG A 204 -7.40 32.45 48.73
CA ARG A 204 -8.71 32.68 49.37
C ARG A 204 -8.56 33.76 50.45
N HIS A 205 -8.88 35.00 50.07
CA HIS A 205 -9.37 36.10 50.93
C HIS A 205 -8.81 36.16 52.37
N THR A 206 -7.76 36.95 52.56
CA THR A 206 -7.68 37.84 53.73
C THR A 206 -7.40 39.25 53.21
N PRO A 207 -8.17 40.28 53.63
CA PRO A 207 -7.77 41.66 53.37
C PRO A 207 -6.45 41.89 54.09
N GLU A 208 -5.45 42.40 53.39
CA GLU A 208 -4.19 42.84 53.99
C GLU A 208 -4.49 43.72 55.23
N PRO A 209 -4.02 43.37 56.44
CA PRO A 209 -3.91 44.37 57.48
C PRO A 209 -2.82 45.34 57.04
N LYS A 210 -3.18 46.61 56.88
CA LYS A 210 -2.21 47.71 56.73
C LYS A 210 -1.25 47.66 57.91
N ALA A 211 0.02 47.35 57.65
CA ALA A 211 1.09 47.48 58.63
C ALA A 211 1.46 48.96 58.74
N GLU A 212 1.10 49.58 59.87
CA GLU A 212 1.79 50.76 60.39
C GLU A 212 3.08 50.31 61.08
N ASP A 213 4.16 51.02 60.73
CA ASP A 213 5.41 51.26 61.47
C ASP A 213 6.07 50.15 62.30
N GLY A 214 7.20 49.68 61.77
CA GLY A 214 8.45 49.53 62.53
C GLY A 214 8.61 48.28 63.40
N ILE A 215 9.46 47.35 62.94
CA ILE A 215 10.59 46.72 63.63
C ILE A 215 11.06 45.55 62.74
N GLU A 216 12.34 45.57 62.36
CA GLU A 216 13.02 44.47 61.66
C GLU A 216 13.22 43.30 62.65
N ASP A 217 12.46 42.22 62.46
CA ASP A 217 12.83 40.91 63.01
C ASP A 217 13.25 39.98 61.87
N ILE A 218 14.51 39.58 61.93
CA ILE A 218 15.18 38.62 61.06
C ILE A 218 14.75 37.22 61.52
N ASP A 219 13.86 36.56 60.77
CA ASP A 219 13.51 35.16 61.02
C ASP A 219 14.27 34.21 60.08
N TYR A 220 15.00 33.27 60.70
CA TYR A 220 15.80 32.25 60.04
C TYR A 220 14.93 31.02 59.73
N GLY A 221 14.73 30.74 58.44
CA GLY A 221 14.62 29.38 57.90
C GLY A 221 13.47 28.48 58.38
N LEU A 222 12.37 28.47 57.61
CA LEU A 222 11.69 27.25 57.13
C LEU A 222 10.52 27.69 56.23
N VAL A 223 10.83 28.02 54.98
CA VAL A 223 9.80 28.11 53.94
C VAL A 223 9.32 26.68 53.70
N HIS A 224 8.22 26.28 54.33
CA HIS A 224 7.43 25.18 53.80
C HIS A 224 7.10 25.53 52.35
N PRO A 225 7.48 24.71 51.35
CA PRO A 225 7.09 25.00 49.98
C PRO A 225 5.57 24.99 49.94
N VAL A 226 4.97 26.13 49.61
CA VAL A 226 3.54 26.21 49.31
C VAL A 226 3.30 25.20 48.18
N LYS A 227 2.77 24.02 48.51
CA LYS A 227 2.43 22.98 47.52
C LYS A 227 1.32 23.55 46.63
N GLY A 228 1.71 24.16 45.52
CA GLY A 228 0.78 24.48 44.44
C GLY A 228 0.36 23.20 43.74
N ILE A 229 -0.92 23.11 43.37
CA ILE A 229 -1.42 22.01 42.53
C ILE A 229 -1.02 22.35 41.10
N LEU A 230 -0.26 21.46 40.48
CA LEU A 230 0.11 21.59 39.08
C LEU A 230 -1.04 21.09 38.22
N VAL A 231 -1.47 21.88 37.23
CA VAL A 231 -2.50 21.49 36.26
C VAL A 231 -1.99 21.82 34.86
N ARG A 232 -2.16 20.88 33.92
CA ARG A 232 -1.75 21.03 32.52
C ARG A 232 -2.93 20.87 31.57
N GLU A 233 -2.89 21.58 30.44
CA GLU A 233 -3.83 21.38 29.33
C GLU A 233 -3.49 20.08 28.60
N LEU A 234 -4.51 19.27 28.32
CA LEU A 234 -4.35 18.01 27.61
C LEU A 234 -5.35 17.93 26.45
N SER A 235 -4.87 17.41 25.32
CA SER A 235 -5.72 17.00 24.21
C SER A 235 -5.61 15.50 23.99
N ALA A 236 -6.68 14.86 23.57
CA ALA A 236 -6.66 13.43 23.33
C ALA A 236 -7.50 13.03 22.11
N SER A 237 -7.04 12.02 21.38
CA SER A 237 -7.89 11.30 20.40
C SER A 237 -8.33 9.98 21.00
N LEU A 238 -9.64 9.81 21.17
CA LEU A 238 -10.26 8.58 21.64
C LEU A 238 -10.86 7.84 20.45
N THR A 239 -10.50 6.58 20.27
CA THR A 239 -11.13 5.66 19.32
C THR A 239 -11.86 4.56 20.08
N VAL A 240 -13.18 4.47 19.92
CA VAL A 240 -14.00 3.42 20.55
C VAL A 240 -14.52 2.47 19.48
N ARG A 241 -14.16 1.19 19.59
CA ARG A 241 -14.62 0.12 18.70
C ARG A 241 -15.51 -0.85 19.46
N ASP A 242 -16.68 -1.10 18.89
CA ASP A 242 -17.68 -2.03 19.41
C ASP A 242 -17.52 -3.42 18.73
N GLU A 243 -17.77 -4.50 19.47
CA GLU A 243 -17.80 -5.88 18.91
C GLU A 243 -18.84 -6.00 17.79
N SER A 244 -19.96 -5.28 17.88
CA SER A 244 -20.98 -5.23 16.82
C SER A 244 -20.63 -4.32 15.64
N SER A 245 -19.59 -3.49 15.75
CA SER A 245 -19.24 -2.53 14.70
C SER A 245 -18.36 -3.17 13.63
N ASN A 246 -18.81 -3.12 12.36
CA ASN A 246 -18.01 -3.52 11.19
C ASN A 246 -16.98 -2.44 10.75
N GLY A 247 -16.81 -1.38 11.54
CA GLY A 247 -15.97 -0.21 11.27
C GLY A 247 -14.71 -0.16 12.15
N ASP A 248 -13.87 0.85 11.93
CA ASP A 248 -12.65 1.06 12.74
C ASP A 248 -12.90 1.50 14.18
N GLY A 249 -14.16 1.75 14.51
CA GLY A 249 -14.59 2.45 15.70
C GLY A 249 -14.80 3.93 15.40
N TYR A 250 -15.35 4.63 16.38
CA TYR A 250 -15.57 6.06 16.30
C TYR A 250 -14.36 6.79 16.86
N GLU A 251 -13.71 7.62 16.05
CA GLU A 251 -12.67 8.53 16.50
C GLU A 251 -13.29 9.88 16.89
N MET A 252 -12.83 10.43 18.02
CA MET A 252 -13.24 11.73 18.52
C MET A 252 -12.09 12.43 19.24
N ARG A 253 -12.03 13.75 19.07
CA ARG A 253 -11.08 14.59 19.80
C ARG A 253 -11.71 15.08 21.10
N LEU A 254 -10.94 14.98 22.17
CA LEU A 254 -11.28 15.39 23.52
C LEU A 254 -10.31 16.48 23.96
N HIS A 255 -10.82 17.41 24.76
CA HIS A 255 -10.03 18.46 25.36
C HIS A 255 -10.27 18.48 26.87
N GLY A 256 -9.24 18.81 27.62
CA GLY A 256 -9.37 18.94 29.06
C GLY A 256 -8.06 19.16 29.76
N ILE A 257 -7.94 18.59 30.95
CA ILE A 257 -6.87 18.89 31.90
C ILE A 257 -6.32 17.63 32.54
N HIS A 258 -5.06 17.72 32.97
CA HIS A 258 -4.32 16.69 33.67
C HIS A 258 -3.76 17.26 34.99
N TRP A 259 -3.86 16.49 36.07
CA TRP A 259 -3.24 16.77 37.37
C TRP A 259 -2.03 15.85 37.58
N PRO A 260 -0.79 16.27 37.26
CA PRO A 260 0.39 15.39 37.25
C PRO A 260 0.74 14.78 38.61
N GLN A 261 0.43 15.47 39.72
CA GLN A 261 0.74 14.98 41.07
C GLN A 261 -0.18 13.83 41.52
N GLU A 262 -1.36 13.70 40.91
CA GLU A 262 -2.36 12.69 41.27
C GLU A 262 -2.59 11.67 40.13
N GLY A 263 -2.11 11.96 38.92
CA GLY A 263 -2.33 11.13 37.75
C GLY A 263 -3.78 11.12 37.24
N SER A 264 -4.63 12.02 37.74
CA SER A 264 -6.02 12.17 37.26
C SER A 264 -6.07 13.02 35.99
N ILE A 265 -6.92 12.62 35.05
CA ILE A 265 -7.16 13.29 33.77
C ILE A 265 -8.66 13.42 33.57
N LEU A 266 -9.11 14.63 33.21
CA LEU A 266 -10.51 14.91 32.90
C LEU A 266 -10.61 15.53 31.51
N LEU A 267 -11.41 14.91 30.65
CA LEU A 267 -11.52 15.20 29.23
C LEU A 267 -12.99 15.25 28.80
N THR A 268 -13.31 16.08 27.82
CA THR A 268 -14.68 16.20 27.30
C THR A 268 -14.69 16.52 25.81
N THR A 269 -15.73 16.09 25.11
CA THR A 269 -16.03 16.58 23.77
C THR A 269 -16.66 17.97 23.83
N THR A 270 -16.59 18.72 22.74
CA THR A 270 -17.31 19.99 22.62
C THR A 270 -17.85 20.11 21.21
N SER A 271 -19.13 20.43 21.11
CA SER A 271 -19.84 20.58 19.85
C SER A 271 -20.86 21.72 19.97
N ASP A 272 -21.51 22.04 18.86
CA ASP A 272 -22.56 23.07 18.89
C ASP A 272 -23.77 22.68 19.74
N LYS A 273 -23.98 21.38 20.01
CA LYS A 273 -25.04 20.90 20.89
C LYS A 273 -24.61 20.73 22.34
N PHE A 274 -23.31 20.70 22.63
CA PHE A 274 -22.77 20.42 23.96
C PHE A 274 -21.54 21.27 24.29
N ALA A 275 -21.69 22.17 25.25
CA ALA A 275 -20.62 23.04 25.75
C ALA A 275 -19.70 22.34 26.77
N GLY A 276 -19.20 21.14 26.43
CA GLY A 276 -18.44 20.30 27.35
C GLY A 276 -17.21 21.00 27.94
N ALA A 277 -16.39 21.68 27.12
CA ALA A 277 -15.16 22.34 27.59
C ALA A 277 -15.45 23.47 28.59
N TYR A 278 -16.57 24.19 28.42
CA TYR A 278 -16.99 25.25 29.34
C TYR A 278 -17.58 24.69 30.64
N GLY A 279 -18.22 23.52 30.58
CA GLY A 279 -18.75 22.81 31.75
C GLY A 279 -17.77 21.86 32.43
N LEU A 280 -16.55 21.68 31.89
CA LEU A 280 -15.58 20.67 32.32
C LEU A 280 -15.31 20.67 33.83
N PRO A 281 -15.11 21.83 34.50
CA PRO A 281 -14.87 21.84 35.95
C PRO A 281 -15.97 21.17 36.77
N HIS A 282 -17.23 21.21 36.33
CA HIS A 282 -18.35 20.60 37.04
C HIS A 282 -18.34 19.05 37.01
N PHE A 283 -17.47 18.43 36.20
CA PHE A 283 -17.23 16.99 36.22
C PHE A 283 -16.11 16.57 37.16
N ALA A 284 -15.45 17.52 37.83
CA ALA A 284 -14.49 17.23 38.89
C ALA A 284 -15.11 16.39 40.03
N ILE A 285 -14.27 15.59 40.69
CA ILE A 285 -14.67 14.70 41.77
C ILE A 285 -14.81 15.49 43.09
N ASP A 286 -13.82 16.34 43.39
CA ASP A 286 -13.74 17.12 44.62
C ASP A 286 -13.76 18.63 44.37
N GLU A 287 -14.03 19.41 45.42
CA GLU A 287 -14.00 20.88 45.38
C GLU A 287 -12.60 21.42 45.01
N GLU A 288 -11.53 20.72 45.37
CA GLU A 288 -10.15 21.10 45.06
C GLU A 288 -9.84 20.93 43.56
N HIS A 289 -10.27 19.81 42.95
CA HIS A 289 -10.24 19.60 41.50
C HIS A 289 -11.11 20.61 40.77
N PHE A 290 -12.29 20.96 41.31
CA PHE A 290 -13.13 21.99 40.71
C PHE A 290 -12.44 23.35 40.68
N ASN A 291 -11.87 23.80 41.81
CA ASN A 291 -11.24 25.13 41.88
C ASN A 291 -10.00 25.22 41.00
N SER A 292 -9.15 24.19 41.01
CA SER A 292 -7.94 24.14 40.18
C SER A 292 -8.29 24.08 38.68
N SER A 293 -9.23 23.21 38.28
CA SER A 293 -9.70 23.13 36.90
C SER A 293 -10.38 24.40 36.41
N ALA A 294 -11.23 25.02 37.24
CA ALA A 294 -11.95 26.24 36.85
C ALA A 294 -11.00 27.39 36.54
N ILE A 295 -9.93 27.58 37.32
CA ILE A 295 -8.95 28.65 37.07
C ILE A 295 -8.20 28.42 35.77
N VAL A 296 -7.71 27.19 35.55
CA VAL A 296 -6.96 26.85 34.34
C VAL A 296 -7.87 26.93 33.10
N MET A 297 -9.08 26.40 33.16
CA MET A 297 -10.03 26.45 32.05
C MET A 297 -10.48 27.88 31.73
N LYS A 298 -10.64 28.76 32.72
CA LYS A 298 -10.93 30.19 32.48
C LYS A 298 -9.86 30.84 31.61
N GLU A 299 -8.59 30.58 31.92
CA GLU A 299 -7.48 31.16 31.18
C GLU A 299 -7.32 30.54 29.78
N ILE A 300 -7.42 29.21 29.67
CA ILE A 300 -7.36 28.51 28.37
C ILE A 300 -8.48 28.99 27.45
N LEU A 301 -9.71 29.06 27.95
CA LEU A 301 -10.87 29.46 27.15
C LEU A 301 -10.84 30.96 26.81
N ARG A 302 -10.28 31.81 27.67
CA ARG A 302 -10.02 33.22 27.35
C ARG A 302 -9.02 33.37 26.20
N LYS A 303 -7.87 32.69 26.29
CA LYS A 303 -6.86 32.69 25.21
C LYS A 303 -7.44 32.14 23.89
N ARG A 304 -8.24 31.08 23.95
CA ARG A 304 -8.91 30.52 22.76
C ARG A 304 -9.96 31.47 22.17
N LEU A 305 -10.74 32.15 23.02
CA LEU A 305 -11.72 33.14 22.57
C LEU A 305 -11.04 34.32 21.87
N GLU A 306 -9.93 34.82 22.41
CA GLU A 306 -9.14 35.89 21.76
C GLU A 306 -8.64 35.47 20.38
N LYS A 307 -8.09 34.24 20.26
CA LYS A 307 -7.69 33.68 18.97
C LYS A 307 -8.86 33.54 17.99
N MET A 308 -10.03 33.10 18.46
CA MET A 308 -11.23 33.02 17.63
C MET A 308 -11.71 34.39 17.17
N GLU A 309 -11.62 35.42 18.02
CA GLU A 309 -11.97 36.79 17.66
C GLU A 309 -11.00 37.40 16.65
N GLU A 310 -9.70 37.11 16.77
CA GLU A 310 -8.69 37.50 15.79
C GLU A 310 -8.92 36.81 14.44
N ALA A 311 -9.10 35.49 14.43
CA ALA A 311 -9.39 34.73 13.22
C ALA A 311 -10.67 35.21 12.52
N ALA A 312 -11.73 35.52 13.27
CA ALA A 312 -12.97 36.05 12.72
C ALA A 312 -12.84 37.48 12.15
N LYS A 313 -11.89 38.28 12.66
CA LYS A 313 -11.57 39.60 12.09
C LYS A 313 -10.82 39.48 10.77
N GLU A 314 -9.92 38.49 10.66
CA GLU A 314 -9.15 38.23 9.44
C GLU A 314 -10.04 37.63 8.34
N ASP A 315 -10.75 36.55 8.64
CA ASP A 315 -11.74 35.95 7.75
C ASP A 315 -12.92 35.37 8.55
N PRO A 316 -14.13 35.93 8.43
CA PRO A 316 -15.33 35.38 9.06
C PRO A 316 -15.65 33.92 8.66
N ARG A 317 -15.13 33.45 7.51
CA ARG A 317 -15.32 32.07 7.05
C ARG A 317 -14.46 31.05 7.79
N SER A 318 -13.40 31.48 8.48
CA SER A 318 -12.55 30.59 9.28
C SER A 318 -13.33 29.86 10.38
N LEU A 319 -14.40 30.48 10.91
CA LEU A 319 -15.26 29.88 11.92
C LEU A 319 -16.33 28.94 11.34
N LEU A 320 -16.52 28.89 10.02
CA LEU A 320 -17.39 27.93 9.35
C LEU A 320 -16.70 26.59 9.07
N GLU A 321 -15.36 26.58 8.96
CA GLU A 321 -14.58 25.41 8.54
C GLU A 321 -14.58 24.25 9.55
N ALA A 322 -15.11 24.42 10.77
CA ALA A 322 -15.03 23.36 11.78
C ALA A 322 -16.08 22.24 11.63
N ASN A 323 -17.28 22.52 11.09
CA ASN A 323 -18.42 21.59 11.14
C ASN A 323 -19.16 21.35 9.80
N HIS A 324 -18.80 22.06 8.72
CA HIS A 324 -19.53 22.03 7.45
C HIS A 324 -18.72 21.56 6.23
N ILE A 325 -17.47 21.10 6.42
CA ILE A 325 -16.62 20.63 5.30
C ILE A 325 -17.17 19.33 4.68
N ASP A 326 -17.94 18.53 5.43
CA ASP A 326 -18.51 17.26 4.99
C ASP A 326 -20.06 17.25 5.06
N GLY A 327 -20.72 18.03 4.21
CA GLY A 327 -22.18 17.97 4.07
C GLY A 327 -22.96 18.41 5.32
N LEU A 328 -24.22 17.96 5.40
CA LEU A 328 -25.13 18.33 6.48
C LEU A 328 -24.64 17.68 7.80
N PRO A 329 -24.49 18.42 8.91
CA PRO A 329 -23.91 17.88 10.15
C PRO A 329 -24.74 16.73 10.71
N THR A 330 -24.08 15.61 10.99
CA THR A 330 -24.71 14.43 11.59
C THR A 330 -24.67 14.52 13.12
N PRO A 331 -25.79 14.29 13.82
CA PRO A 331 -25.80 14.26 15.27
C PRO A 331 -24.93 13.09 15.76
N HIS A 332 -24.07 13.33 16.76
CA HIS A 332 -23.12 12.34 17.26
C HIS A 332 -23.10 12.31 18.79
N CYS A 333 -22.88 11.15 19.42
CA CYS A 333 -22.81 11.07 20.88
C CYS A 333 -21.63 11.88 21.45
N GLU A 334 -21.87 12.56 22.57
CA GLU A 334 -20.90 13.34 23.34
C GLU A 334 -20.31 12.49 24.48
N TYR A 335 -19.07 12.79 24.87
CA TYR A 335 -18.29 11.97 25.79
C TYR A 335 -17.62 12.83 26.86
N VAL A 336 -17.86 12.49 28.12
CA VAL A 336 -17.10 12.93 29.29
C VAL A 336 -16.22 11.78 29.73
N VAL A 337 -14.91 11.98 29.77
CA VAL A 337 -13.93 10.94 29.99
C VAL A 337 -13.08 11.30 31.21
N PHE A 338 -13.04 10.40 32.18
CA PHE A 338 -12.10 10.44 33.29
C PHE A 338 -11.09 9.32 33.10
N ALA A 339 -9.80 9.66 33.16
CA ALA A 339 -8.72 8.68 33.12
C ALA A 339 -7.84 8.86 34.36
N GLN A 340 -7.44 7.75 34.95
CA GLN A 340 -6.55 7.72 36.13
C GLN A 340 -5.33 6.89 35.77
N LEU A 341 -4.15 7.49 35.88
CA LEU A 341 -2.88 6.80 35.71
C LEU A 341 -2.66 5.83 36.87
N GLN A 342 -2.11 4.68 36.52
CA GLN A 342 -1.72 3.67 37.48
C GLN A 342 -0.25 3.84 37.86
N THR A 343 0.10 3.50 39.10
CA THR A 343 1.48 3.46 39.57
C THR A 343 2.34 2.51 38.74
N LEU A 344 3.52 3.00 38.36
CA LEU A 344 4.47 2.31 37.50
C LEU A 344 5.28 1.31 38.32
N MET A 345 5.19 0.05 37.92
CA MET A 345 5.97 -1.06 38.48
C MET A 345 6.93 -1.57 37.40
N LEU A 346 8.16 -1.88 37.78
CA LEU A 346 9.07 -2.58 36.88
C LEU A 346 8.62 -4.05 36.75
N GLU A 347 8.82 -4.67 35.58
CA GLU A 347 8.49 -6.09 35.41
C GLU A 347 9.28 -6.94 36.42
N GLY A 348 8.56 -7.64 37.31
CA GLY A 348 9.14 -8.46 38.38
C GLY A 348 9.54 -7.71 39.66
N ALA A 349 9.34 -6.39 39.74
CA ALA A 349 9.53 -5.64 40.99
C ALA A 349 8.29 -5.71 41.89
N SER A 350 8.52 -5.80 43.20
CA SER A 350 7.46 -5.76 44.22
C SER A 350 7.03 -4.34 44.58
N ALA A 351 7.88 -3.34 44.31
CA ALA A 351 7.68 -1.95 44.73
C ALA A 351 7.57 -0.98 43.54
N PRO A 352 6.80 0.12 43.69
CA PRO A 352 6.69 1.16 42.67
C PRO A 352 7.99 1.95 42.52
N LEU A 353 8.19 2.51 41.32
CA LEU A 353 9.34 3.37 41.04
C LEU A 353 9.26 4.70 41.82
N SER A 354 10.40 5.19 42.29
CA SER A 354 10.50 6.52 42.89
C SER A 354 10.21 7.61 41.86
N GLN A 355 9.55 8.69 42.29
CA GLN A 355 9.23 9.84 41.45
C GLN A 355 10.49 10.50 40.86
N ASP A 356 11.61 10.49 41.58
CA ASP A 356 12.88 11.07 41.09
C ASP A 356 13.45 10.26 39.92
N ILE A 357 13.31 8.94 39.98
CA ILE A 357 13.73 8.04 38.90
C ILE A 357 12.85 8.27 37.67
N ILE A 358 11.54 8.44 37.86
CA ILE A 358 10.61 8.71 36.75
C ILE A 358 10.93 10.03 36.07
N LYS A 359 11.25 11.08 36.83
CA LYS A 359 11.71 12.36 36.28
C LYS A 359 12.99 12.21 35.46
N GLU A 360 13.93 11.39 35.91
CA GLU A 360 15.15 11.08 35.16
C GLU A 360 14.82 10.35 33.85
N ILE A 361 13.93 9.35 33.89
CA ILE A 361 13.42 8.65 32.70
C ILE A 361 12.78 9.65 31.72
N GLU A 362 11.87 10.51 32.19
CA GLU A 362 11.16 11.48 31.35
C GLU A 362 12.09 12.51 30.72
N ASN A 363 13.07 13.00 31.49
CA ASN A 363 14.06 13.94 31.00
C ASN A 363 14.95 13.32 29.92
N GLU A 364 15.38 12.07 30.10
CA GLU A 364 16.16 11.37 29.08
C GLU A 364 15.32 11.04 27.84
N LEU A 365 14.05 10.69 27.99
CA LEU A 365 13.16 10.44 26.84
C LEU A 365 12.92 11.71 26.01
N ARG A 366 12.76 12.87 26.66
CA ARG A 366 12.52 14.15 26.01
C ARG A 366 13.81 14.77 25.46
N PHE A 367 14.90 14.64 26.21
CA PHE A 367 16.22 15.20 25.89
C PHE A 367 17.29 14.11 26.01
N PRO A 368 17.46 13.27 24.97
CA PRO A 368 18.36 12.12 25.02
C PRO A 368 19.81 12.57 25.15
N ASN A 369 20.41 12.37 26.33
CA ASN A 369 21.80 12.67 26.64
C ASN A 369 22.67 11.40 26.69
N GLY A 370 22.08 10.22 26.53
CA GLY A 370 22.72 8.91 26.63
C GLY A 370 22.91 8.43 28.07
N ALA A 371 22.13 8.96 29.01
CA ALA A 371 22.16 8.49 30.39
C ALA A 371 21.70 7.02 30.48
N PRO A 372 22.33 6.18 31.32
CA PRO A 372 21.86 4.82 31.53
C PRO A 372 20.54 4.85 32.30
N VAL A 373 19.44 4.57 31.61
CA VAL A 373 18.10 4.52 32.22
C VAL A 373 17.71 3.07 32.46
N VAL A 374 16.95 2.84 33.54
CA VAL A 374 16.26 1.57 33.81
C VAL A 374 15.30 1.26 32.64
N GLU A 375 14.89 -0.01 32.49
CA GLU A 375 13.89 -0.38 31.51
C GLU A 375 12.63 0.51 31.61
N ILE A 376 12.22 1.08 30.48
CA ILE A 376 11.17 2.10 30.43
C ILE A 376 9.82 1.42 30.67
N PRO A 377 9.10 1.73 31.77
CA PRO A 377 7.85 1.06 32.09
C PRO A 377 6.74 1.49 31.13
N ARG A 378 5.82 0.54 30.85
CA ARG A 378 4.64 0.77 30.00
C ARG A 378 3.68 1.76 30.66
N LEU A 379 2.99 2.56 29.86
CA LEU A 379 1.98 3.50 30.33
C LEU A 379 0.68 2.72 30.60
N GLN A 380 0.15 2.80 31.82
CA GLN A 380 -1.09 2.13 32.23
C GLN A 380 -2.08 3.13 32.82
N MET A 381 -3.34 3.11 32.37
CA MET A 381 -4.40 3.95 32.94
C MET A 381 -5.78 3.28 32.89
N SER A 382 -6.56 3.51 33.93
CA SER A 382 -7.99 3.18 33.99
C SER A 382 -8.82 4.32 33.42
N VAL A 383 -9.89 4.00 32.70
CA VAL A 383 -10.73 5.00 32.03
C VAL A 383 -12.21 4.71 32.29
N VAL A 384 -12.95 5.77 32.60
CA VAL A 384 -14.42 5.79 32.70
C VAL A 384 -14.95 6.82 31.72
N ILE A 385 -15.96 6.43 30.95
CA ILE A 385 -16.58 7.26 29.92
C ILE A 385 -18.06 7.36 30.23
N LEU A 386 -18.59 8.59 30.26
CA LEU A 386 -20.02 8.88 30.33
C LEU A 386 -20.46 9.62 29.08
N SER A 387 -21.50 9.11 28.41
CA SER A 387 -22.17 9.83 27.33
C SER A 387 -23.51 10.38 27.85
N PRO A 388 -23.65 11.70 28.05
CA PRO A 388 -24.85 12.28 28.66
C PRO A 388 -26.04 12.38 27.70
N ASP A 389 -25.79 12.36 26.39
CA ASP A 389 -26.84 12.41 25.37
C ASP A 389 -27.36 11.00 25.00
N CYS A 390 -26.45 10.09 24.68
CA CYS A 390 -26.80 8.70 24.36
C CYS A 390 -27.05 7.87 25.63
N GLY A 391 -26.62 8.36 26.81
CA GLY A 391 -26.98 7.84 28.13
C GLY A 391 -26.36 6.49 28.47
N PHE A 392 -25.17 6.21 27.93
CA PHE A 392 -24.39 5.03 28.27
C PHE A 392 -23.14 5.40 29.06
N MET A 393 -22.59 4.41 29.78
CA MET A 393 -21.35 4.54 30.51
C MET A 393 -20.46 3.34 30.19
N LEU A 394 -19.19 3.59 29.90
CA LEU A 394 -18.18 2.57 29.59
C LEU A 394 -17.07 2.63 30.65
N GLU A 395 -16.55 1.47 31.01
CA GLU A 395 -15.41 1.34 31.93
C GLU A 395 -14.34 0.46 31.30
N SER A 396 -13.07 0.82 31.48
CA SER A 396 -11.94 -0.03 31.10
C SER A 396 -11.93 -1.32 31.93
N ILE A 397 -11.63 -2.46 31.29
CA ILE A 397 -11.58 -3.75 31.97
C ILE A 397 -10.28 -3.85 32.78
N GLY A 398 -10.41 -3.80 34.10
CA GLY A 398 -9.33 -4.03 35.07
C GLY A 398 -9.77 -3.81 36.53
N PRO A 399 -8.89 -4.07 37.50
CA PRO A 399 -9.18 -3.92 38.92
C PRO A 399 -9.41 -2.45 39.32
N PRO A 400 -10.43 -2.12 40.16
CA PRO A 400 -11.02 -2.99 41.17
C PRO A 400 -12.27 -3.77 40.72
N ASN A 401 -12.93 -3.38 39.62
CA ASN A 401 -14.21 -3.98 39.20
C ASN A 401 -14.03 -5.33 38.50
N PHE A 402 -12.91 -5.52 37.80
CA PHE A 402 -12.58 -6.75 37.07
C PHE A 402 -11.31 -7.38 37.64
N ALA A 403 -11.22 -8.71 37.61
CA ALA A 403 -10.00 -9.39 38.03
C ALA A 403 -8.84 -9.09 37.05
N THR A 404 -7.60 -9.07 37.55
CA THR A 404 -6.39 -8.84 36.73
C THR A 404 -6.27 -9.85 35.56
N ALA A 405 -6.83 -11.05 35.70
CA ALA A 405 -6.87 -12.06 34.65
C ALA A 405 -7.76 -11.67 33.45
N GLU A 406 -8.74 -10.76 33.63
CA GLU A 406 -9.62 -10.29 32.56
C GLU A 406 -9.02 -9.13 31.75
N GLY A 407 -8.17 -8.32 32.39
CA GLY A 407 -7.48 -7.20 31.78
C GLY A 407 -6.76 -6.31 32.80
N GLU A 408 -5.77 -5.57 32.33
CA GLU A 408 -4.97 -4.61 33.12
C GLU A 408 -5.27 -3.16 32.69
N HIS A 409 -6.54 -2.83 32.50
CA HIS A 409 -6.98 -1.54 31.93
C HIS A 409 -6.35 -1.23 30.57
N LEU A 410 -6.13 0.06 30.25
CA LEU A 410 -5.45 0.47 29.03
C LEU A 410 -3.95 0.45 29.26
N VAL A 411 -3.23 -0.32 28.43
CA VAL A 411 -1.77 -0.44 28.45
C VAL A 411 -1.22 0.12 27.14
N GLY A 412 -0.09 0.81 27.22
CA GLY A 412 0.49 1.48 26.08
C GLY A 412 1.95 1.88 26.26
N MET A 413 2.43 2.68 25.32
CA MET A 413 3.80 3.19 25.31
C MET A 413 3.78 4.71 25.22
N LYS A 414 4.79 5.35 25.82
CA LYS A 414 5.04 6.78 25.63
C LYS A 414 5.30 7.11 24.15
N GLU A 415 4.95 8.32 23.74
CA GLU A 415 5.07 8.76 22.35
C GLU A 415 6.52 8.70 21.85
N GLU A 416 7.47 9.11 22.67
CA GLU A 416 8.91 9.14 22.37
C GLU A 416 9.43 7.72 22.14
N VAL A 417 8.97 6.77 22.97
CA VAL A 417 9.29 5.35 22.82
C VAL A 417 8.68 4.82 21.53
N PHE A 418 7.42 5.14 21.24
CA PHE A 418 6.76 4.75 20.00
C PHE A 418 7.49 5.31 18.77
N LEU A 419 7.86 6.58 18.76
CA LEU A 419 8.63 7.20 17.68
C LEU A 419 10.01 6.55 17.50
N GLN A 420 10.66 6.15 18.59
CA GLN A 420 11.92 5.40 18.52
C GLN A 420 11.72 4.03 17.87
N HIS A 421 10.63 3.32 18.18
CA HIS A 421 10.27 2.06 17.50
C HIS A 421 10.02 2.28 16.01
N VAL A 422 9.32 3.36 15.63
CA VAL A 422 9.11 3.74 14.21
C VAL A 422 10.44 3.97 13.50
N ARG A 423 11.35 4.74 14.11
CA ARG A 423 12.69 4.99 13.57
C ARG A 423 13.48 3.70 13.37
N ASN A 424 13.51 2.82 14.37
CA ASN A 424 14.20 1.53 14.29
C ASN A 424 13.63 0.63 13.19
N PHE A 425 12.30 0.60 13.04
CA PHE A 425 11.66 -0.14 11.95
C PHE A 425 12.05 0.41 10.57
N LEU A 426 12.07 1.74 10.38
CA LEU A 426 12.47 2.36 9.12
C LEU A 426 13.93 2.04 8.77
N LEU A 427 14.83 2.02 9.77
CA LEU A 427 16.21 1.59 9.59
C LEU A 427 16.30 0.12 9.16
N MET A 428 15.55 -0.77 9.82
CA MET A 428 15.49 -2.19 9.45
C MET A 428 14.93 -2.38 8.04
N LEU A 429 13.89 -1.62 7.67
CA LEU A 429 13.33 -1.63 6.33
C LEU A 429 14.35 -1.17 5.28
N ALA A 430 15.13 -0.13 5.58
CA ALA A 430 16.21 0.33 4.70
C ALA A 430 17.28 -0.76 4.49
N VAL A 431 17.67 -1.49 5.55
CA VAL A 431 18.60 -2.63 5.46
C VAL A 431 18.03 -3.74 4.58
N VAL A 432 16.75 -4.08 4.75
CA VAL A 432 16.07 -5.08 3.91
C VAL A 432 16.07 -4.67 2.44
N TRP A 433 15.74 -3.42 2.12
CA TRP A 433 15.78 -2.92 0.73
C TRP A 433 17.17 -2.82 0.16
N PHE A 434 18.17 -2.46 0.96
CA PHE A 434 19.54 -2.49 0.52
C PHE A 434 19.97 -3.92 0.16
N ALA A 435 19.60 -4.92 0.97
CA ALA A 435 19.83 -6.33 0.66
C ALA A 435 19.06 -6.79 -0.61
N GLN A 436 17.83 -6.30 -0.82
CA GLN A 436 17.08 -6.56 -2.06
C GLN A 436 17.81 -5.97 -3.27
N THR A 437 18.32 -4.75 -3.14
CA THR A 437 19.09 -4.07 -4.18
C THR A 437 20.37 -4.84 -4.52
N LEU A 438 21.10 -5.35 -3.52
CA LEU A 438 22.30 -6.17 -3.72
C LEU A 438 21.99 -7.48 -4.44
N THR A 439 20.89 -8.15 -4.10
CA THR A 439 20.51 -9.40 -4.78
C THR A 439 20.08 -9.14 -6.23
N ILE A 440 19.37 -8.04 -6.52
CA ILE A 440 19.07 -7.60 -7.90
C ILE A 440 20.37 -7.34 -8.67
N LYS A 441 21.32 -6.61 -8.07
CA LYS A 441 22.64 -6.35 -8.68
C LYS A 441 23.38 -7.64 -9.03
N LEU A 442 23.34 -8.65 -8.16
CA LEU A 442 23.93 -9.97 -8.44
C LEU A 442 23.24 -10.66 -9.63
N GLN A 443 21.92 -10.60 -9.71
CA GLN A 443 21.16 -11.13 -10.85
C GLN A 443 21.50 -10.41 -12.15
N CYS A 444 21.62 -9.09 -12.14
CA CYS A 444 22.04 -8.30 -13.31
C CYS A 444 23.45 -8.65 -13.78
N LYS A 445 24.38 -8.92 -12.85
CA LYS A 445 25.77 -9.30 -13.20
C LYS A 445 25.83 -10.65 -13.90
N GLU A 446 25.08 -11.63 -13.41
CA GLU A 446 25.02 -12.97 -14.02
C GLU A 446 24.28 -12.93 -15.36
N ALA A 447 23.19 -12.17 -15.43
CA ALA A 447 22.44 -11.93 -16.66
C ALA A 447 23.10 -10.83 -17.51
N SER A 448 24.37 -11.03 -17.88
CA SER A 448 25.14 -10.07 -18.69
C SER A 448 25.08 -10.34 -20.19
N THR A 449 24.63 -11.54 -20.60
CA THR A 449 24.54 -11.91 -22.02
C THR A 449 23.08 -11.90 -22.51
N PRO A 450 22.79 -11.51 -23.77
CA PRO A 450 21.44 -11.50 -24.31
C PRO A 450 20.71 -12.85 -24.18
N SER A 451 21.43 -13.97 -24.32
CA SER A 451 20.85 -15.32 -24.18
C SER A 451 20.41 -15.64 -22.75
N THR A 452 21.07 -15.10 -21.74
CA THR A 452 20.69 -15.25 -20.32
C THR A 452 19.59 -14.27 -19.91
N VAL A 453 19.69 -13.00 -20.32
CA VAL A 453 18.67 -11.95 -20.08
C VAL A 453 17.32 -12.35 -20.69
N GLY A 454 17.34 -12.95 -21.89
CA GLY A 454 16.14 -13.44 -22.56
C GLY A 454 15.37 -14.52 -21.77
N ARG A 455 15.96 -15.15 -20.76
CA ARG A 455 15.26 -16.16 -19.92
C ARG A 455 14.42 -15.55 -18.82
N VAL A 456 14.69 -14.31 -18.44
CA VAL A 456 14.06 -13.61 -17.32
C VAL A 456 12.70 -13.04 -17.72
N SER A 457 11.69 -13.19 -16.87
CA SER A 457 10.35 -12.65 -17.12
C SER A 457 10.24 -11.16 -16.79
N ILE A 458 9.82 -10.35 -17.76
CA ILE A 458 9.54 -8.91 -17.56
C ILE A 458 8.51 -8.70 -16.45
N HIS A 459 7.47 -9.52 -16.38
CA HIS A 459 6.38 -9.35 -15.41
C HIS A 459 6.80 -9.68 -13.97
N THR A 460 7.70 -10.64 -13.76
CA THR A 460 8.23 -10.93 -12.41
C THR A 460 9.04 -9.73 -11.90
N MET A 461 9.95 -9.20 -12.72
CA MET A 461 10.72 -8.01 -12.38
C MET A 461 9.82 -6.77 -12.25
N GLY A 462 8.79 -6.66 -13.09
CA GLY A 462 7.80 -5.58 -13.04
C GLY A 462 6.96 -5.57 -11.76
N MET A 463 6.51 -6.74 -11.27
CA MET A 463 5.78 -6.82 -9.99
C MET A 463 6.67 -6.43 -8.80
N MET A 464 7.93 -6.89 -8.79
CA MET A 464 8.91 -6.47 -7.78
C MET A 464 9.12 -4.95 -7.81
N LEU A 465 9.31 -4.40 -9.02
CA LEU A 465 9.52 -2.96 -9.22
C LEU A 465 8.30 -2.13 -8.82
N LEU A 466 7.08 -2.62 -9.08
CA LEU A 466 5.85 -1.93 -8.73
C LEU A 466 5.69 -1.81 -7.21
N ALA A 467 5.98 -2.86 -6.46
CA ALA A 467 5.97 -2.80 -4.99
C ALA A 467 7.06 -1.89 -4.44
N ASP A 468 8.28 -1.98 -4.97
CA ASP A 468 9.39 -1.10 -4.56
C ASP A 468 9.06 0.37 -4.87
N GLY A 469 8.38 0.63 -6.00
CA GLY A 469 7.86 1.95 -6.37
C GLY A 469 6.80 2.47 -5.40
N LEU A 470 5.78 1.66 -5.06
CA LEU A 470 4.74 2.06 -4.10
C LEU A 470 5.35 2.47 -2.76
N LEU A 471 6.26 1.65 -2.25
CA LEU A 471 6.87 1.90 -0.96
C LEU A 471 7.87 3.07 -1.01
N PHE A 472 8.59 3.25 -2.13
CA PHE A 472 9.42 4.43 -2.35
C PHE A 472 8.60 5.73 -2.29
N PHE A 473 7.45 5.79 -2.98
CA PHE A 473 6.58 6.96 -2.93
C PHE A 473 6.00 7.19 -1.53
N ALA A 474 5.57 6.13 -0.84
CA ALA A 474 5.07 6.22 0.53
C ALA A 474 6.13 6.76 1.51
N MET A 475 7.37 6.24 1.45
CA MET A 475 8.45 6.70 2.32
C MET A 475 8.93 8.12 1.95
N SER A 476 8.92 8.47 0.66
CA SER A 476 9.23 9.82 0.21
C SER A 476 8.22 10.84 0.74
N LEU A 477 6.92 10.50 0.67
CA LEU A 477 5.87 11.33 1.25
C LEU A 477 6.02 11.45 2.77
N ALA A 478 6.24 10.33 3.47
CA ALA A 478 6.46 10.32 4.92
C ALA A 478 7.67 11.18 5.33
N SER A 479 8.76 11.14 4.56
CA SER A 479 9.92 12.00 4.80
C SER A 479 9.60 13.49 4.60
N ALA A 480 8.70 13.84 3.68
CA ALA A 480 8.32 15.22 3.44
C ALA A 480 7.33 15.77 4.48
N THR A 481 6.47 14.92 5.05
CA THR A 481 5.37 15.35 5.93
C THR A 481 5.66 15.20 7.42
N MET A 482 6.60 14.34 7.82
CA MET A 482 6.83 14.01 9.23
C MET A 482 8.27 14.37 9.67
N PRO A 483 8.48 15.54 10.29
CA PRO A 483 9.81 15.97 10.75
C PRO A 483 10.44 15.02 11.77
N SER A 484 9.62 14.38 12.61
CA SER A 484 10.07 13.50 13.70
C SER A 484 10.78 12.23 13.23
N ILE A 485 10.53 11.78 11.99
CA ILE A 485 11.11 10.57 11.39
C ILE A 485 11.95 10.86 10.13
N PHE A 486 12.14 12.13 9.78
CA PHE A 486 12.73 12.57 8.52
C PHE A 486 14.04 11.83 8.13
N PRO A 487 15.08 11.74 8.99
CA PRO A 487 16.34 11.10 8.58
C PRO A 487 16.19 9.62 8.26
N CYS A 488 15.40 8.89 9.04
CA CYS A 488 15.20 7.45 8.87
C CYS A 488 14.32 7.17 7.64
N ALA A 489 13.26 7.96 7.45
CA ALA A 489 12.39 7.87 6.27
C ALA A 489 13.15 8.21 4.97
N LEU A 490 14.04 9.21 5.01
CA LEU A 490 14.89 9.58 3.87
C LEU A 490 15.89 8.47 3.51
N LEU A 491 16.48 7.79 4.49
CA LEU A 491 17.37 6.66 4.23
C LEU A 491 16.62 5.48 3.60
N ALA A 492 15.41 5.19 4.10
CA ALA A 492 14.54 4.19 3.50
C ALA A 492 14.16 4.58 2.06
N SER A 493 13.71 5.81 1.81
CA SER A 493 13.35 6.27 0.46
C SER A 493 14.54 6.24 -0.50
N PHE A 494 15.75 6.62 -0.06
CA PHE A 494 16.97 6.49 -0.86
C PHE A 494 17.26 5.03 -1.25
N SER A 495 17.10 4.09 -0.31
CA SER A 495 17.27 2.66 -0.57
C SER A 495 16.24 2.15 -1.58
N GLY A 496 14.99 2.60 -1.48
CA GLY A 496 13.93 2.31 -2.44
C GLY A 496 14.22 2.87 -3.83
N LEU A 497 14.73 4.11 -3.92
CA LEU A 497 15.14 4.74 -5.17
C LEU A 497 16.23 3.95 -5.89
N MET A 498 17.22 3.43 -5.15
CA MET A 498 18.28 2.60 -5.73
C MET A 498 17.73 1.28 -6.31
N SER A 499 16.78 0.63 -5.61
CA SER A 499 16.08 -0.53 -6.14
C SER A 499 15.32 -0.18 -7.42
N LEU A 500 14.60 0.95 -7.42
CA LEU A 500 13.81 1.43 -8.56
C LEU A 500 14.68 1.68 -9.80
N VAL A 501 15.77 2.43 -9.65
CA VAL A 501 16.68 2.76 -10.78
C VAL A 501 17.31 1.51 -11.37
N LEU A 502 17.79 0.59 -10.52
CA LEU A 502 18.37 -0.66 -10.99
C LEU A 502 17.32 -1.58 -11.64
N GLY A 503 16.13 -1.67 -11.07
CA GLY A 503 15.04 -2.48 -11.61
C GLY A 503 14.54 -1.96 -12.96
N VAL A 504 14.35 -0.64 -13.13
CA VAL A 504 13.98 -0.02 -14.41
C VAL A 504 15.04 -0.31 -15.47
N ARG A 505 16.33 -0.11 -15.15
CA ARG A 505 17.44 -0.41 -16.07
C ARG A 505 17.48 -1.87 -16.48
N PHE A 506 17.21 -2.78 -15.54
CA PHE A 506 17.18 -4.21 -15.83
C PHE A 506 16.00 -4.58 -16.74
N ILE A 507 14.80 -4.06 -16.46
CA ILE A 507 13.62 -4.27 -17.31
C ILE A 507 13.86 -3.72 -18.73
N LEU A 508 14.47 -2.55 -18.87
CA LEU A 508 14.84 -1.97 -20.17
C LEU A 508 15.74 -2.92 -20.99
N ASN A 509 16.75 -3.51 -20.35
CA ASN A 509 17.65 -4.48 -20.99
C ASN A 509 16.89 -5.78 -21.35
N ILE A 510 16.03 -6.27 -20.45
CA ILE A 510 15.18 -7.43 -20.76
C ILE A 510 14.26 -7.13 -21.94
N HIS A 511 13.70 -5.92 -22.01
CA HIS A 511 12.77 -5.50 -23.04
C HIS A 511 13.44 -5.48 -24.42
N SER A 512 14.62 -4.86 -24.54
CA SER A 512 15.35 -4.77 -25.81
C SER A 512 15.76 -6.14 -26.34
N VAL A 513 16.20 -7.04 -25.44
CA VAL A 513 16.55 -8.42 -25.81
C VAL A 513 15.32 -9.24 -26.24
N GLN A 514 14.14 -8.95 -25.70
CA GLN A 514 12.88 -9.65 -26.00
C GLN A 514 12.07 -9.02 -27.15
N GLU A 515 12.52 -7.91 -27.71
CA GLU A 515 11.90 -7.25 -28.86
C GLU A 515 11.76 -8.16 -30.10
N PRO A 516 12.80 -8.87 -30.58
CA PRO A 516 12.68 -9.70 -31.78
C PRO A 516 11.69 -10.86 -31.61
N GLU A 517 11.60 -11.46 -30.41
CA GLU A 517 10.63 -12.51 -30.09
C GLU A 517 9.19 -11.99 -30.22
N ARG A 518 8.93 -10.76 -29.77
CA ARG A 518 7.60 -10.15 -29.88
C ARG A 518 7.25 -9.79 -31.32
N GLN A 519 8.19 -9.20 -32.06
CA GLN A 519 7.97 -8.89 -33.47
C GLN A 519 7.67 -10.15 -34.29
N GLU A 520 8.27 -11.29 -33.94
CA GLU A 520 7.93 -12.58 -34.56
C GLU A 520 6.53 -13.06 -34.17
N GLN A 521 6.15 -12.96 -32.90
CA GLN A 521 4.79 -13.29 -32.43
C GLN A 521 3.72 -12.41 -33.09
N GLU A 522 3.96 -11.11 -33.22
CA GLU A 522 3.06 -10.17 -33.89
C GLU A 522 2.91 -10.50 -35.37
N ARG A 523 4.03 -10.84 -36.05
CA ARG A 523 3.99 -11.32 -37.44
C ARG A 523 3.21 -12.63 -37.57
N ALA A 524 3.39 -13.57 -36.66
CA ALA A 524 2.66 -14.84 -36.64
C ALA A 524 1.16 -14.63 -36.38
N GLN A 525 0.79 -13.73 -35.46
CA GLN A 525 -0.61 -13.37 -35.20
C GLN A 525 -1.25 -12.65 -36.39
N ALA A 526 -0.53 -11.72 -37.04
CA ALA A 526 -1.00 -11.05 -38.24
C ALA A 526 -1.21 -12.05 -39.39
N ALA A 527 -0.28 -13.00 -39.56
CA ALA A 527 -0.41 -14.08 -40.54
C ALA A 527 -1.61 -15.00 -40.22
N ALA A 528 -1.82 -15.35 -38.95
CA ALA A 528 -2.96 -16.14 -38.51
C ALA A 528 -4.29 -15.40 -38.70
N ALA A 529 -4.33 -14.09 -38.42
CA ALA A 529 -5.50 -13.25 -38.64
C ALA A 529 -5.81 -13.10 -40.14
N ALA A 530 -4.79 -12.93 -40.99
CA ALA A 530 -4.94 -12.90 -42.44
C ALA A 530 -5.43 -14.26 -42.97
N ALA A 531 -4.93 -15.38 -42.45
CA ALA A 531 -5.41 -16.72 -42.80
C ALA A 531 -6.85 -16.97 -42.35
N ALA A 532 -7.25 -16.44 -41.18
CA ALA A 532 -8.63 -16.51 -40.70
C ALA A 532 -9.59 -15.67 -41.55
N GLN A 533 -9.15 -14.49 -42.00
CA GLN A 533 -9.90 -13.66 -42.96
C GLN A 533 -10.01 -14.33 -44.34
N ALA A 534 -8.97 -15.03 -44.79
CA ALA A 534 -9.02 -15.78 -46.05
C ALA A 534 -9.99 -16.98 -46.01
N ARG A 535 -10.24 -17.57 -44.83
CA ARG A 535 -11.21 -18.68 -44.67
C ARG A 535 -12.67 -18.22 -44.65
N ASN A 536 -12.95 -16.95 -44.37
CA ASN A 536 -14.29 -16.37 -44.36
C ASN A 536 -14.34 -15.14 -45.27
N PRO A 537 -14.48 -15.30 -46.59
CA PRO A 537 -14.71 -14.17 -47.48
C PRO A 537 -16.01 -13.47 -47.07
N ALA A 538 -15.94 -12.17 -46.76
CA ALA A 538 -17.12 -11.36 -46.51
C ALA A 538 -18.08 -11.40 -47.72
N PRO A 539 -19.41 -11.36 -47.53
CA PRO A 539 -20.35 -11.33 -48.64
C PRO A 539 -20.08 -10.09 -49.51
N SER A 540 -20.07 -10.28 -50.82
CA SER A 540 -19.86 -9.23 -51.81
C SER A 540 -20.79 -8.04 -51.53
N ARG A 541 -20.17 -6.88 -51.33
CA ARG A 541 -20.89 -5.61 -51.19
C ARG A 541 -21.66 -5.35 -52.50
N PRO A 542 -22.98 -5.11 -52.49
CA PRO A 542 -23.73 -4.89 -53.72
C PRO A 542 -23.24 -3.62 -54.41
N ALA A 543 -23.18 -3.66 -55.74
CA ALA A 543 -22.78 -2.56 -56.60
C ALA A 543 -23.62 -1.30 -56.29
N ALA A 544 -22.96 -0.14 -56.25
CA ALA A 544 -23.64 1.14 -56.09
C ALA A 544 -24.53 1.43 -57.31
N THR A 545 -25.84 1.54 -57.08
CA THR A 545 -26.82 1.99 -58.07
C THR A 545 -26.68 3.50 -58.28
N VAL A 546 -26.32 3.92 -59.49
CA VAL A 546 -26.42 5.32 -59.92
C VAL A 546 -27.79 5.49 -60.59
N ILE A 547 -28.63 6.39 -60.07
CA ILE A 547 -29.95 6.72 -60.63
C ILE A 547 -29.77 7.96 -61.51
N THR A 548 -30.09 7.85 -62.81
CA THR A 548 -30.29 9.00 -63.72
C THR A 548 -31.75 9.06 -64.17
N ALA A 549 -32.19 10.24 -64.64
CA ALA A 549 -33.59 10.60 -64.89
C ALA A 549 -34.29 9.85 -66.05
N ALA A 550 -33.74 8.73 -66.53
CA ALA A 550 -34.31 7.93 -67.61
C ALA A 550 -34.02 6.43 -67.42
N GLY A 551 -34.50 5.85 -66.32
CA GLY A 551 -34.55 4.38 -66.13
C GLY A 551 -33.23 3.71 -65.73
N ALA A 552 -33.33 2.58 -65.03
CA ALA A 552 -32.18 1.81 -64.54
C ALA A 552 -31.70 0.80 -65.60
N ASP A 553 -30.52 1.01 -66.17
CA ASP A 553 -29.84 0.04 -67.02
C ASP A 553 -28.63 -0.58 -66.31
N THR A 554 -28.61 -1.91 -66.24
CA THR A 554 -27.46 -2.70 -65.77
C THR A 554 -26.56 -3.06 -66.95
N LEU A 555 -25.43 -2.36 -67.09
CA LEU A 555 -24.35 -2.74 -68.01
C LEU A 555 -23.21 -3.39 -67.23
N PRO A 556 -22.61 -4.51 -67.73
CA PRO A 556 -21.40 -5.07 -67.15
C PRO A 556 -20.18 -4.18 -67.44
N LEU A 557 -19.30 -4.00 -66.44
CA LEU A 557 -17.98 -3.40 -66.65
C LEU A 557 -17.06 -4.36 -67.45
N PRO A 558 -16.13 -3.82 -68.27
CA PRO A 558 -15.29 -4.63 -69.15
C PRO A 558 -14.30 -5.48 -68.36
N ALA A 559 -14.17 -6.75 -68.77
CA ALA A 559 -13.12 -7.65 -68.30
C ALA A 559 -11.77 -7.19 -68.87
N THR A 560 -10.90 -6.63 -68.02
CA THR A 560 -9.47 -6.57 -68.29
C THR A 560 -8.78 -7.72 -67.57
N SER A 561 -8.33 -8.66 -68.39
CA SER A 561 -7.37 -9.71 -68.07
C SER A 561 -6.14 -9.17 -67.36
N ASN A 562 -5.66 -9.86 -66.32
CA ASN A 562 -4.23 -10.04 -66.09
C ASN A 562 -3.96 -11.30 -65.24
N ALA A 563 -3.94 -12.43 -65.94
CA ALA A 563 -3.02 -13.51 -65.63
C ALA A 563 -1.86 -13.39 -66.63
N GLN A 564 -0.68 -12.99 -66.16
CA GLN A 564 0.58 -13.21 -66.86
C GLN A 564 1.66 -13.55 -65.84
N THR A 565 1.95 -14.84 -65.77
CA THR A 565 3.28 -15.38 -65.55
C THR A 565 4.26 -14.72 -66.52
N ASN A 566 5.31 -14.07 -66.00
CA ASN A 566 6.55 -13.85 -66.74
C ASN A 566 7.74 -13.94 -65.79
N THR A 567 8.47 -15.04 -65.91
CA THR A 567 9.89 -15.14 -65.67
C THR A 567 10.63 -14.09 -66.50
N ALA A 568 11.33 -13.15 -65.86
CA ALA A 568 12.35 -12.33 -66.51
C ALA A 568 13.42 -11.94 -65.50
N ASN A 569 14.66 -12.30 -65.85
CA ASN A 569 15.91 -11.92 -65.18
C ASN A 569 15.92 -10.43 -64.82
N THR A 570 15.98 -10.14 -63.52
CA THR A 570 16.48 -8.86 -63.03
C THR A 570 17.98 -9.04 -62.78
N PRO A 571 18.87 -8.21 -63.36
CA PRO A 571 20.28 -8.29 -63.05
C PRO A 571 20.47 -7.91 -61.59
N ILE A 572 21.12 -8.79 -60.84
CA ILE A 572 21.61 -8.51 -59.49
C ILE A 572 22.70 -7.45 -59.65
N ILE A 573 22.40 -6.21 -59.31
CA ILE A 573 23.43 -5.21 -59.03
C ILE A 573 23.88 -5.48 -57.60
N ILE A 574 25.05 -6.11 -57.46
CA ILE A 574 25.77 -6.21 -56.20
C ILE A 574 26.38 -4.83 -55.96
N PRO A 575 26.04 -4.08 -54.90
CA PRO A 575 26.87 -2.95 -54.51
C PRO A 575 28.19 -3.53 -54.01
N SER A 576 29.30 -3.13 -54.63
CA SER A 576 30.63 -3.39 -54.08
C SER A 576 30.77 -2.57 -52.81
N ASP A 577 31.13 -3.22 -51.69
CA ASP A 577 31.27 -2.65 -50.34
C ASP A 577 32.42 -1.61 -50.19
N GLN A 578 32.81 -0.88 -51.24
CA GLN A 578 33.99 0.00 -51.20
C GLN A 578 33.80 1.50 -51.49
N ASP A 579 32.63 2.01 -51.91
CA ASP A 579 32.50 3.45 -52.22
C ASP A 579 31.18 4.12 -51.74
N ILE A 580 30.64 3.70 -50.59
CA ILE A 580 29.39 4.26 -50.02
C ILE A 580 29.53 5.76 -49.65
N ASP A 581 30.72 6.21 -49.25
CA ASP A 581 30.93 7.58 -48.82
C ASP A 581 30.99 8.59 -49.99
N ALA A 582 31.33 8.13 -51.20
CA ALA A 582 31.37 8.96 -52.41
C ALA A 582 29.96 9.22 -52.97
N GLU A 583 29.07 8.21 -52.96
CA GLU A 583 27.69 8.35 -53.43
C GLU A 583 26.81 9.16 -52.46
N ILE A 584 27.11 9.15 -51.16
CA ILE A 584 26.43 10.00 -50.17
C ILE A 584 26.78 11.47 -50.41
N ALA A 585 28.05 11.78 -50.69
CA ALA A 585 28.50 13.15 -50.95
C ALA A 585 27.87 13.75 -52.22
N GLU A 586 27.76 12.96 -53.30
CA GLU A 586 27.15 13.37 -54.57
C GLU A 586 25.62 13.59 -54.44
N ASN A 587 24.93 12.76 -53.66
CA ASN A 587 23.49 12.93 -53.40
C ASN A 587 23.18 14.12 -52.48
N THR A 588 24.06 14.46 -51.52
CA THR A 588 23.92 15.71 -50.74
C THR A 588 24.18 16.98 -51.56
N ALA A 589 25.04 16.93 -52.59
CA ALA A 589 25.29 18.07 -53.47
C ALA A 589 24.11 18.34 -54.43
N ASN A 590 23.42 17.30 -54.87
CA ASN A 590 22.29 17.40 -55.82
C ASN A 590 20.93 17.71 -55.15
N ALA A 591 20.84 17.67 -53.81
CA ALA A 591 19.59 17.92 -53.06
C ALA A 591 19.21 19.41 -52.92
N ALA A 592 20.03 20.35 -53.40
CA ALA A 592 19.75 21.80 -53.28
C ALA A 592 18.83 22.38 -54.38
N SER A 593 18.32 21.57 -55.32
CA SER A 593 17.46 22.08 -56.40
C SER A 593 16.47 21.05 -56.94
N ALA A 594 15.43 20.68 -56.18
CA ALA A 594 14.20 20.13 -56.75
C ALA A 594 13.01 20.15 -55.77
N VAL A 595 11.84 20.55 -56.28
CA VAL A 595 10.52 20.65 -55.64
C VAL A 595 9.96 19.25 -55.28
N PRO A 596 9.20 19.07 -54.18
CA PRO A 596 8.97 17.74 -53.59
C PRO A 596 7.85 16.94 -54.27
N ARG A 597 8.10 15.64 -54.46
CA ARG A 597 7.10 14.59 -54.80
C ARG A 597 7.07 13.55 -53.66
N PRO A 598 5.90 13.01 -53.25
CA PRO A 598 5.82 12.16 -52.08
C PRO A 598 6.18 10.72 -52.42
N THR A 599 7.26 10.20 -51.85
CA THR A 599 7.54 8.76 -51.85
C THR A 599 8.20 8.32 -50.55
N THR A 600 7.47 7.46 -49.82
CA THR A 600 7.94 6.41 -48.90
C THR A 600 9.22 6.67 -48.08
N THR A 601 9.02 7.16 -46.86
CA THR A 601 9.98 7.10 -45.75
C THR A 601 10.23 5.64 -45.32
N GLN A 602 11.46 5.14 -45.50
CA GLN A 602 12.01 4.04 -44.70
C GLN A 602 12.56 4.60 -43.38
N PRO A 603 12.14 4.10 -42.20
CA PRO A 603 12.72 4.54 -40.93
C PRO A 603 14.01 3.77 -40.62
N SER A 604 15.05 4.52 -40.25
CA SER A 604 16.31 4.01 -39.72
C SER A 604 16.09 3.20 -38.44
N GLN A 605 16.60 1.97 -38.38
CA GLN A 605 16.39 1.01 -37.28
C GLN A 605 16.93 1.46 -35.92
N ALA A 606 17.86 2.42 -35.87
CA ALA A 606 18.45 2.89 -34.61
C ALA A 606 17.54 3.86 -33.81
N SER A 607 16.53 4.48 -34.44
CA SER A 607 15.64 5.47 -33.79
C SER A 607 14.31 4.88 -33.28
N ARG A 608 14.01 3.61 -33.56
CA ARG A 608 12.77 2.91 -33.13
C ARG A 608 12.83 2.31 -31.72
N ALA A 609 13.99 1.83 -31.26
CA ALA A 609 14.10 1.15 -29.97
C ALA A 609 13.82 2.05 -28.74
N VAL A 610 14.05 3.36 -28.86
CA VAL A 610 13.79 4.33 -27.77
C VAL A 610 12.33 4.81 -27.77
N THR A 611 11.64 4.77 -28.91
CA THR A 611 10.25 5.22 -29.05
C THR A 611 9.21 4.17 -28.60
N ASP A 612 9.54 2.87 -28.60
CA ASP A 612 8.61 1.78 -28.26
C ASP A 612 8.56 1.36 -26.78
N PHE A 613 9.47 1.84 -25.90
CA PHE A 613 9.39 1.54 -24.46
C PHE A 613 8.42 2.47 -23.70
N GLY A 614 8.14 3.65 -24.25
CA GLY A 614 7.26 4.66 -23.64
C GLY A 614 5.88 4.13 -23.23
N PRO A 615 5.17 3.37 -24.08
CA PRO A 615 3.85 2.81 -23.75
C PRO A 615 3.87 1.85 -22.54
N ILE A 616 4.89 0.99 -22.44
CA ILE A 616 4.99 0.01 -21.34
C ILE A 616 5.34 0.70 -20.04
N TYR A 617 6.28 1.63 -20.08
CA TYR A 617 6.60 2.47 -18.93
C TYR A 617 5.36 3.23 -18.43
N GLY A 618 4.61 3.85 -19.35
CA GLY A 618 3.35 4.52 -19.06
C GLY A 618 2.30 3.59 -18.42
N GLN A 619 2.17 2.35 -18.90
CA GLN A 619 1.27 1.36 -18.30
C GLN A 619 1.68 0.97 -16.87
N PHE A 620 2.97 0.76 -16.60
CA PHE A 620 3.45 0.46 -15.25
C PHE A 620 3.20 1.64 -14.29
N VAL A 621 3.47 2.86 -14.73
CA VAL A 621 3.23 4.07 -13.94
C VAL A 621 1.73 4.26 -13.69
N LEU A 622 0.88 4.05 -14.70
CA LEU A 622 -0.58 4.14 -14.56
C LEU A 622 -1.14 3.06 -13.62
N LEU A 623 -0.63 1.82 -13.71
CA LEU A 623 -1.01 0.77 -12.77
C LEU A 623 -0.58 1.12 -11.34
N LEU A 624 0.64 1.66 -11.18
CA LEU A 624 1.16 2.11 -9.89
C LEU A 624 0.28 3.21 -9.28
N THR A 625 -0.10 4.22 -10.07
CA THR A 625 -0.96 5.32 -9.59
C THR A 625 -2.35 4.82 -9.24
N ILE A 626 -2.94 3.92 -10.03
CA ILE A 626 -4.22 3.29 -9.69
C ILE A 626 -4.11 2.53 -8.37
N ILE A 627 -3.07 1.70 -8.18
CA ILE A 627 -2.91 0.95 -6.93
C ILE A 627 -2.74 1.89 -5.73
N LEU A 628 -1.97 2.98 -5.89
CA LEU A 628 -1.78 3.98 -4.83
C LEU A 628 -3.09 4.69 -4.47
N LEU A 629 -3.86 5.13 -5.47
CA LEU A 629 -5.16 5.79 -5.26
C LEU A 629 -6.19 4.85 -4.65
N VAL A 630 -6.27 3.60 -5.13
CA VAL A 630 -7.17 2.59 -4.57
C VAL A 630 -6.76 2.23 -3.14
N SER A 631 -5.45 2.08 -2.87
CA SER A 631 -4.94 1.82 -1.52
C SER A 631 -5.29 2.96 -0.56
N LEU A 632 -5.13 4.21 -0.98
CA LEU A 632 -5.53 5.36 -0.19
C LEU A 632 -7.05 5.40 0.00
N SER A 633 -7.84 5.12 -1.04
CA SER A 633 -9.31 5.04 -0.90
C SER A 633 -9.76 3.90 0.01
N SER A 634 -8.98 2.81 0.10
CA SER A 634 -9.34 1.65 0.91
C SER A 634 -9.38 1.97 2.40
N THR A 635 -8.73 3.04 2.87
CA THR A 635 -8.76 3.44 4.28
C THR A 635 -10.15 3.90 4.72
N SER A 636 -10.98 4.42 3.81
CA SER A 636 -12.36 4.82 4.08
C SER A 636 -13.38 3.69 3.89
N TRP A 637 -12.95 2.51 3.44
CA TRP A 637 -13.86 1.38 3.22
C TRP A 637 -14.21 0.67 4.53
N PRO A 638 -15.37 -0.01 4.59
CA PRO A 638 -15.68 -0.93 5.69
C PRO A 638 -14.56 -1.93 5.93
N VAL A 639 -14.34 -2.30 7.20
CA VAL A 639 -13.19 -3.13 7.62
C VAL A 639 -13.12 -4.43 6.81
N PHE A 640 -14.24 -5.10 6.58
CA PHE A 640 -14.28 -6.32 5.77
C PHE A 640 -13.73 -6.13 4.35
N LEU A 641 -14.17 -5.07 3.65
CA LEU A 641 -13.73 -4.81 2.27
C LEU A 641 -12.26 -4.40 2.23
N ARG A 642 -11.82 -3.58 3.19
CA ARG A 642 -10.42 -3.19 3.31
C ARG A 642 -9.52 -4.40 3.60
N THR A 643 -9.91 -5.26 4.54
CA THR A 643 -9.17 -6.49 4.87
C THR A 643 -9.13 -7.47 3.70
N ALA A 644 -10.24 -7.64 2.98
CA ALA A 644 -10.26 -8.44 1.76
C ALA A 644 -9.33 -7.86 0.67
N TYR A 645 -9.34 -6.53 0.49
CA TYR A 645 -8.46 -5.83 -0.43
C TYR A 645 -6.98 -6.00 -0.06
N THR A 646 -6.61 -5.80 1.20
CA THR A 646 -5.20 -5.93 1.65
C THR A 646 -4.71 -7.35 1.50
N HIS A 647 -5.50 -8.37 1.87
CA HIS A 647 -5.13 -9.77 1.65
C HIS A 647 -5.02 -10.13 0.17
N LEU A 648 -5.95 -9.67 -0.68
CA LEU A 648 -5.91 -9.92 -2.11
C LEU A 648 -4.68 -9.27 -2.75
N LEU A 649 -4.39 -8.01 -2.42
CA LEU A 649 -3.21 -7.30 -2.91
C LEU A 649 -1.92 -7.99 -2.46
N SER A 650 -1.86 -8.43 -1.19
CA SER A 650 -0.74 -9.18 -0.62
C SER A 650 -0.52 -10.51 -1.36
N PHE A 651 -1.60 -11.25 -1.64
CA PHE A 651 -1.55 -12.51 -2.36
C PHE A 651 -1.09 -12.34 -3.82
N ILE A 652 -1.60 -11.32 -4.52
CA ILE A 652 -1.19 -11.00 -5.88
C ILE A 652 0.30 -10.63 -5.91
N TYR A 653 0.75 -9.78 -5.00
CA TYR A 653 2.16 -9.39 -4.91
C TYR A 653 3.08 -10.58 -4.59
N LEU A 654 2.72 -11.41 -3.61
CA LEU A 654 3.50 -12.59 -3.24
C LEU A 654 3.43 -13.73 -4.26
N SER A 655 2.62 -13.59 -5.31
CA SER A 655 2.62 -14.46 -6.50
C SER A 655 3.73 -14.11 -7.51
N LEU A 656 4.80 -13.49 -7.03
CA LEU A 656 5.86 -12.87 -7.83
C LEU A 656 6.62 -13.84 -8.77
N TRP A 657 6.65 -15.14 -8.47
CA TRP A 657 7.33 -16.14 -9.29
C TRP A 657 6.47 -16.77 -10.38
N LEU A 658 5.13 -16.63 -10.33
CA LEU A 658 4.23 -17.23 -11.33
C LEU A 658 4.57 -16.84 -12.79
N PRO A 659 4.87 -15.57 -13.12
CA PRO A 659 5.24 -15.23 -14.49
C PRO A 659 6.57 -15.84 -14.92
N GLN A 660 7.51 -16.07 -14.00
CA GLN A 660 8.76 -16.75 -14.30
C GLN A 660 8.53 -18.24 -14.56
N ILE A 661 7.70 -18.90 -13.75
CA ILE A 661 7.30 -20.30 -13.96
C ILE A 661 6.67 -20.46 -15.35
N LYS A 662 5.76 -19.54 -15.72
CA LYS A 662 5.13 -19.51 -17.05
C LYS A 662 6.14 -19.30 -18.18
N ARG A 663 7.12 -18.41 -18.00
CA ARG A 663 8.18 -18.17 -19.00
C ARG A 663 9.08 -19.39 -19.19
N ASN A 664 9.45 -20.06 -18.10
CA ASN A 664 10.27 -21.28 -18.13
C ASN A 664 9.58 -22.38 -18.96
N ILE A 665 8.26 -22.56 -18.81
CA ILE A 665 7.45 -23.52 -19.59
C ILE A 665 7.49 -23.19 -21.08
N ARG A 666 7.21 -21.92 -21.44
CA ARG A 666 7.14 -21.47 -22.84
C ARG A 666 8.48 -21.65 -23.56
N ARG A 667 9.56 -21.11 -22.99
CA ARG A 667 10.90 -21.13 -23.57
C ARG A 667 11.69 -22.42 -23.30
N ASN A 668 11.10 -23.40 -22.62
CA ASN A 668 11.78 -24.65 -22.22
C ASN A 668 13.14 -24.43 -21.53
N CYS A 669 13.27 -23.36 -20.75
CA CYS A 669 14.55 -22.96 -20.18
C CYS A 669 14.79 -23.58 -18.79
N ARG A 670 15.89 -24.32 -18.65
CA ARG A 670 16.42 -24.72 -17.33
C ARG A 670 17.31 -23.60 -16.80
N LYS A 671 17.14 -23.24 -15.52
CA LYS A 671 17.95 -22.25 -14.80
C LYS A 671 17.93 -20.85 -15.43
N ALA A 672 16.84 -20.11 -15.17
CA ALA A 672 16.67 -18.72 -15.62
C ALA A 672 17.14 -17.67 -14.60
N LEU A 673 17.10 -18.00 -13.30
CA LEU A 673 17.43 -17.09 -12.20
C LEU A 673 18.45 -17.74 -11.27
N LEU A 674 19.25 -16.95 -10.55
CA LEU A 674 20.11 -17.50 -9.51
C LEU A 674 19.27 -17.93 -8.29
N TRP A 675 19.58 -19.09 -7.70
CA TRP A 675 18.96 -19.52 -6.45
C TRP A 675 19.16 -18.54 -5.30
N ARG A 676 20.34 -17.89 -5.23
CA ARG A 676 20.60 -16.83 -4.24
C ARG A 676 19.65 -15.64 -4.43
N PHE A 677 19.29 -15.32 -5.67
CA PHE A 677 18.32 -14.29 -5.99
C PHE A 677 16.89 -14.75 -5.64
N VAL A 678 16.50 -15.96 -6.04
CA VAL A 678 15.15 -16.49 -5.78
C VAL A 678 14.87 -16.61 -4.27
N ILE A 679 15.75 -17.26 -3.52
CA ILE A 679 15.59 -17.43 -2.07
C ILE A 679 15.74 -16.06 -1.37
N GLY A 680 16.76 -15.28 -1.74
CA GLY A 680 17.02 -13.97 -1.14
C GLY A 680 15.84 -13.01 -1.29
N GLN A 681 15.32 -12.83 -2.51
CA GLN A 681 14.16 -11.97 -2.74
C GLN A 681 12.90 -12.48 -2.05
N SER A 682 12.68 -13.80 -2.01
CA SER A 682 11.50 -14.37 -1.34
C SER A 682 11.52 -14.10 0.16
N VAL A 683 12.65 -14.34 0.82
CA VAL A 683 12.81 -14.08 2.27
C VAL A 683 12.72 -12.58 2.56
N LEU A 684 13.49 -11.76 1.83
CA LEU A 684 13.53 -10.32 2.06
C LEU A 684 12.17 -9.64 1.80
N ARG A 685 11.35 -10.15 0.88
CA ARG A 685 10.02 -9.61 0.59
C ARG A 685 8.94 -10.14 1.53
N LEU A 686 9.16 -11.28 2.20
CA LEU A 686 8.27 -11.78 3.25
C LEU A 686 8.49 -11.07 4.60
N LEU A 687 9.68 -10.54 4.88
CA LEU A 687 10.01 -9.92 6.17
C LEU A 687 9.05 -8.79 6.59
N PRO A 688 8.69 -7.81 5.73
CA PRO A 688 7.71 -6.79 6.10
C PRO A 688 6.33 -7.37 6.45
N PHE A 689 5.90 -8.43 5.76
CA PHE A 689 4.63 -9.12 6.05
C PHE A 689 4.72 -9.88 7.37
N ALA A 690 5.86 -10.54 7.64
CA ALA A 690 6.10 -11.22 8.90
C ALA A 690 5.99 -10.25 10.09
N TYR A 691 6.55 -9.03 9.95
CA TYR A 691 6.44 -8.00 10.98
C TYR A 691 4.98 -7.64 11.27
N PHE A 692 4.20 -7.25 10.26
CA PHE A 692 2.82 -6.81 10.50
C PHE A 692 1.84 -7.92 10.89
N TYR A 693 2.10 -9.18 10.50
CA TYR A 693 1.18 -10.28 10.79
C TYR A 693 1.55 -11.08 12.05
N LEU A 694 2.85 -11.13 12.44
CA LEU A 694 3.30 -11.93 13.58
C LEU A 694 3.64 -11.10 14.82
N TYR A 695 4.00 -9.82 14.66
CA TYR A 695 4.37 -8.99 15.79
C TYR A 695 3.13 -8.25 16.34
N GLU A 696 2.76 -8.55 17.59
CA GLU A 696 1.56 -8.03 18.23
C GLU A 696 1.66 -6.51 18.49
N ASP A 697 2.82 -6.03 18.93
CA ASP A 697 3.10 -4.62 19.23
C ASP A 697 3.63 -3.85 18.00
N ASN A 698 3.09 -4.13 16.80
CA ASN A 698 3.53 -3.47 15.58
C ASN A 698 3.18 -1.97 15.54
N ILE A 699 3.89 -1.21 14.71
CA ILE A 699 3.73 0.26 14.59
C ILE A 699 2.33 0.67 14.14
N LEU A 700 1.73 -0.13 13.25
CA LEU A 700 0.34 0.06 12.81
C LEU A 700 -0.66 -0.52 13.78
N PHE A 701 -0.16 -1.14 14.86
CA PHE A 701 -0.95 -1.50 16.00
C PHE A 701 -2.12 -2.43 15.61
N SER A 702 -1.90 -3.20 14.54
CA SER A 702 -2.85 -4.11 13.91
C SER A 702 -2.91 -5.41 14.67
N ASP A 703 -4.11 -5.99 14.78
CA ASP A 703 -4.27 -7.36 15.28
C ASP A 703 -3.49 -8.33 14.36
N GLY A 704 -2.64 -9.18 14.92
CA GLY A 704 -1.84 -10.15 14.17
C GLY A 704 -2.66 -11.35 13.70
N ASP A 705 -2.47 -11.77 12.45
CA ASP A 705 -3.08 -12.98 11.88
C ASP A 705 -1.99 -13.97 11.43
N GLY A 706 -1.52 -14.79 12.38
CA GLY A 706 -0.49 -15.79 12.09
C GLY A 706 -0.91 -16.84 11.05
N LEU A 707 -2.21 -17.13 10.93
CA LEU A 707 -2.72 -18.09 9.94
C LEU A 707 -2.60 -17.52 8.53
N ALA A 708 -3.04 -16.28 8.31
CA ALA A 708 -2.92 -15.63 7.02
C ALA A 708 -1.45 -15.52 6.58
N PHE A 709 -0.53 -15.20 7.50
CA PHE A 709 0.90 -15.21 7.20
C PHE A 709 1.41 -16.61 6.82
N ALA A 710 1.02 -17.65 7.56
CA ALA A 710 1.42 -19.02 7.24
C ALA A 710 0.96 -19.46 5.84
N VAL A 711 -0.25 -19.07 5.44
CA VAL A 711 -0.77 -19.32 4.07
C VAL A 711 0.06 -18.57 3.03
N LEU A 712 0.36 -17.28 3.25
CA LEU A 712 1.17 -16.48 2.32
C LEU A 712 2.61 -16.99 2.20
N ALA A 713 3.25 -17.33 3.33
CA ALA A 713 4.60 -17.90 3.35
C ALA A 713 4.63 -19.29 2.68
N GLY A 714 3.65 -20.14 2.99
CA GLY A 714 3.47 -21.43 2.33
C GLY A 714 3.28 -21.28 0.82
N TRP A 715 2.49 -20.30 0.38
CA TRP A 715 2.27 -20.02 -1.04
C TRP A 715 3.55 -19.61 -1.78
N VAL A 716 4.38 -18.75 -1.19
CA VAL A 716 5.69 -18.39 -1.77
C VAL A 716 6.58 -19.63 -1.87
N TRP A 717 6.61 -20.48 -0.83
CA TRP A 717 7.44 -21.68 -0.84
C TRP A 717 6.97 -22.71 -1.88
N CYS A 718 5.66 -22.87 -2.05
CA CYS A 718 5.09 -23.67 -3.13
C CYS A 718 5.59 -23.21 -4.51
N GLN A 719 5.62 -21.90 -4.78
CA GLN A 719 6.16 -21.37 -6.03
C GLN A 719 7.65 -21.70 -6.22
N ILE A 720 8.45 -21.61 -5.15
CA ILE A 720 9.88 -21.94 -5.17
C ILE A 720 10.09 -23.43 -5.43
N LEU A 721 9.28 -24.31 -4.82
CA LEU A 721 9.30 -25.76 -5.08
C LEU A 721 8.95 -26.06 -6.53
N VAL A 722 7.98 -25.35 -7.12
CA VAL A 722 7.68 -25.48 -8.55
C VAL A 722 8.88 -25.06 -9.39
N LEU A 723 9.53 -23.92 -9.10
CA LEU A 723 10.76 -23.50 -9.80
C LEU A 723 11.89 -24.55 -9.67
N ALA A 724 12.07 -25.15 -8.48
CA ALA A 724 13.03 -26.22 -8.26
C ALA A 724 12.72 -27.45 -9.11
N SER A 725 11.44 -27.84 -9.15
CA SER A 725 10.98 -28.97 -9.96
C SER A 725 11.24 -28.74 -11.46
N GLN A 726 11.08 -27.51 -11.96
CA GLN A 726 11.34 -27.16 -13.36
C GLN A 726 12.82 -27.29 -13.73
N GLU A 727 13.73 -27.08 -12.77
CA GLU A 727 15.17 -27.26 -13.01
C GLU A 727 15.58 -28.73 -13.04
N ILE A 728 15.02 -29.55 -12.13
CA ILE A 728 15.38 -30.98 -11.98
C ILE A 728 14.69 -31.85 -13.03
N LEU A 729 13.35 -31.78 -13.13
CA LEU A 729 12.53 -32.63 -13.99
C LEU A 729 12.37 -32.04 -15.41
N GLY A 730 12.72 -30.77 -15.57
CA GLY A 730 12.61 -30.00 -16.81
C GLY A 730 11.34 -29.15 -16.86
N PRO A 731 11.32 -28.00 -17.56
CA PRO A 731 10.27 -26.99 -17.37
C PRO A 731 8.86 -27.41 -17.76
N ARG A 732 8.74 -28.41 -18.65
CA ARG A 732 7.47 -28.87 -19.23
C ARG A 732 6.93 -30.15 -18.56
N TRP A 733 7.58 -30.66 -17.50
CA TRP A 733 7.25 -31.96 -16.89
C TRP A 733 5.80 -32.05 -16.38
N ALA A 734 5.30 -30.97 -15.77
CA ALA A 734 3.94 -30.86 -15.24
C ALA A 734 3.01 -30.02 -16.12
N ALA A 735 3.44 -29.65 -17.33
CA ALA A 735 2.66 -28.78 -18.21
C ALA A 735 1.78 -29.61 -19.16
N PRO A 736 0.45 -29.35 -19.24
CA PRO A 736 -0.40 -29.94 -20.26
C PRO A 736 0.09 -29.59 -21.67
N LYS A 737 -0.07 -30.52 -22.62
CA LYS A 737 0.40 -30.33 -24.02
C LYS A 737 -0.21 -29.12 -24.74
N GLY A 738 -1.28 -28.51 -24.22
CA GLY A 738 -1.87 -27.28 -24.75
C GLY A 738 -1.32 -25.97 -24.18
N TRP A 739 -0.43 -26.01 -23.19
CA TRP A 739 0.09 -24.80 -22.52
C TRP A 739 1.37 -24.25 -23.14
N TYR A 740 1.97 -24.97 -24.09
CA TYR A 740 3.19 -24.58 -24.78
C TYR A 740 3.16 -25.05 -26.23
N GLU A 741 3.85 -24.32 -27.11
CA GLU A 741 4.07 -24.77 -28.48
C GLU A 741 5.18 -25.84 -28.50
N VAL A 742 4.94 -26.93 -29.23
CA VAL A 742 5.92 -27.98 -29.43
C VAL A 742 7.08 -27.38 -30.22
N GLY A 743 8.29 -27.40 -29.63
CA GLY A 743 9.49 -26.87 -30.28
C GLY A 743 9.82 -27.66 -31.54
N TRP A 744 10.56 -27.04 -32.47
CA TRP A 744 11.02 -27.73 -33.67
C TRP A 744 11.89 -28.93 -33.30
N ASP A 745 11.54 -30.12 -33.80
CA ASP A 745 12.36 -31.30 -33.62
C ASP A 745 13.58 -31.22 -34.55
N TYR A 746 14.70 -30.77 -34.01
CA TYR A 746 15.98 -30.71 -34.72
C TYR A 746 16.53 -32.07 -35.12
N HIS A 747 16.02 -33.14 -34.54
CA HIS A 747 16.41 -34.50 -34.88
C HIS A 747 15.21 -35.23 -35.50
N PRO A 748 14.67 -34.86 -36.66
CA PRO A 748 13.56 -35.61 -37.23
C PRO A 748 14.01 -37.01 -37.65
N VAL A 749 13.11 -38.00 -37.53
CA VAL A 749 13.33 -39.32 -38.14
C VAL A 749 13.14 -39.19 -39.64
N LEU A 750 14.22 -39.32 -40.40
CA LEU A 750 14.18 -39.24 -41.86
C LEU A 750 13.76 -40.60 -42.41
N ARG A 751 12.60 -40.65 -43.06
CA ARG A 751 12.06 -41.85 -43.74
C ARG A 751 12.18 -41.71 -45.25
N GLU A 752 12.36 -42.84 -45.94
CA GLU A 752 12.41 -42.88 -47.41
C GLU A 752 11.06 -42.44 -48.04
N ASP A 753 9.93 -42.65 -47.37
CA ASP A 753 8.60 -42.17 -47.81
C ASP A 753 8.51 -40.64 -47.97
N GLY A 754 9.33 -39.90 -47.23
CA GLY A 754 9.37 -38.43 -47.31
C GLY A 754 10.08 -37.90 -48.56
N VAL A 755 10.66 -38.77 -49.39
CA VAL A 755 11.27 -38.36 -50.67
C VAL A 755 10.22 -37.84 -51.64
N GLU A 756 9.03 -38.46 -51.70
CA GLU A 756 7.98 -38.10 -52.66
C GLU A 756 7.17 -36.86 -52.26
N GLU A 757 7.14 -36.53 -50.97
CA GLU A 757 6.46 -35.35 -50.43
C GLU A 757 7.38 -34.10 -50.29
N GLY A 758 8.65 -34.18 -50.70
CA GLY A 758 9.63 -33.11 -50.51
C GLY A 758 10.07 -32.91 -49.04
N GLY A 759 9.94 -33.96 -48.23
CA GLY A 759 10.27 -33.99 -46.80
C GLY A 759 11.76 -34.23 -46.48
N LEU A 760 12.57 -34.62 -47.47
CA LEU A 760 14.01 -34.78 -47.28
C LEU A 760 14.73 -33.43 -47.20
N PRO A 761 15.71 -33.28 -46.29
CA PRO A 761 16.53 -32.08 -46.22
C PRO A 761 17.31 -31.78 -47.50
N ILE A 762 17.56 -30.49 -47.73
CA ILE A 762 18.26 -29.94 -48.89
C ILE A 762 19.69 -30.50 -48.91
N GLY A 763 20.07 -31.15 -50.02
CA GLY A 763 21.35 -31.85 -50.18
C GLY A 763 21.24 -33.38 -50.15
N LEU A 764 20.18 -33.94 -49.54
CA LEU A 764 19.90 -35.39 -49.56
C LEU A 764 19.02 -35.82 -50.75
N VAL A 765 18.36 -34.89 -51.42
CA VAL A 765 17.56 -35.12 -52.64
C VAL A 765 18.49 -35.08 -53.86
N LYS A 766 19.27 -36.15 -54.05
CA LYS A 766 19.90 -36.46 -55.35
C LYS A 766 19.33 -37.79 -55.84
N GLY A 767 18.19 -37.72 -56.52
CA GLY A 767 17.62 -38.82 -57.27
C GLY A 767 17.77 -38.56 -58.77
N THR A 768 18.55 -39.43 -59.44
CA THR A 768 18.57 -39.70 -60.89
C THR A 768 18.80 -38.52 -61.84
N GLY A 769 20.06 -38.32 -62.27
CA GLY A 769 20.42 -37.55 -63.46
C GLY A 769 21.19 -36.26 -63.18
N GLY A 770 22.52 -36.35 -63.13
CA GLY A 770 23.39 -35.18 -63.05
C GLY A 770 24.81 -35.56 -62.66
N GLU A 771 25.71 -35.56 -63.64
CA GLU A 771 27.14 -35.80 -63.48
C GLU A 771 27.74 -34.94 -62.36
N SER A 772 28.26 -35.60 -61.34
CA SER A 772 29.04 -35.00 -60.27
C SER A 772 30.46 -35.51 -60.44
N LEU A 773 31.32 -34.67 -61.01
CA LEU A 773 32.77 -34.83 -61.09
C LEU A 773 33.31 -35.28 -59.73
N SER A 774 33.61 -36.57 -59.63
CA SER A 774 34.29 -37.15 -58.48
C SER A 774 35.76 -36.83 -58.61
N ARG A 775 36.29 -36.05 -57.66
CA ARG A 775 37.72 -35.90 -57.47
C ARG A 775 38.22 -37.21 -56.87
N SER A 776 38.92 -37.97 -57.69
CA SER A 776 39.59 -39.22 -57.38
C SER A 776 40.37 -39.16 -56.07
N ASN A 777 40.08 -40.06 -55.15
CA ASN A 777 41.12 -40.62 -54.28
C ASN A 777 40.93 -42.13 -54.20
N THR A 778 41.98 -42.85 -54.58
CA THR A 778 42.04 -44.30 -54.72
C THR A 778 42.05 -44.98 -53.35
N GLY A 779 41.11 -45.89 -53.15
CA GLY A 779 41.07 -46.84 -52.04
C GLY A 779 39.87 -47.75 -52.24
N ASP A 780 40.13 -48.99 -52.65
CA ASP A 780 39.12 -50.02 -52.83
C ASP A 780 38.35 -50.26 -51.52
N GLU A 781 37.05 -49.98 -51.51
CA GLU A 781 36.10 -50.61 -50.60
C GLU A 781 34.86 -51.06 -51.36
N GLU A 782 34.58 -52.34 -51.24
CA GLU A 782 33.45 -53.05 -51.82
C GLU A 782 32.12 -52.41 -51.40
N ARG A 783 31.36 -51.94 -52.39
CA ARG A 783 30.03 -51.37 -52.16
C ARG A 783 29.04 -52.50 -51.88
N MET A 784 28.80 -52.80 -50.60
CA MET A 784 27.73 -53.69 -50.15
C MET A 784 26.35 -53.12 -50.55
N PRO A 785 25.47 -53.89 -51.22
CA PRO A 785 24.13 -53.45 -51.58
C PRO A 785 23.23 -53.54 -50.34
N GLY A 786 22.89 -52.39 -49.74
CA GLY A 786 21.99 -52.33 -48.58
C GLY A 786 22.29 -51.25 -47.53
N SER A 787 23.30 -50.39 -47.74
CA SER A 787 23.58 -49.31 -46.78
C SER A 787 22.57 -48.16 -46.91
N HIS A 788 21.63 -48.07 -45.97
CA HIS A 788 20.64 -46.99 -45.86
C HIS A 788 21.24 -45.68 -45.28
N THR A 789 22.43 -45.29 -45.74
CA THR A 789 23.15 -44.08 -45.31
C THR A 789 23.40 -43.16 -46.51
N ARG A 790 23.18 -41.85 -46.33
CA ARG A 790 23.48 -40.81 -47.32
C ARG A 790 24.44 -39.79 -46.71
N SER A 791 25.43 -39.36 -47.49
CA SER A 791 26.44 -38.39 -47.06
C SER A 791 26.13 -36.98 -47.59
N VAL A 792 26.28 -35.95 -46.75
CA VAL A 792 26.18 -34.52 -47.10
C VAL A 792 27.32 -33.77 -46.42
N ASP A 793 27.88 -32.73 -47.06
CA ASP A 793 28.92 -31.92 -46.44
C ASP A 793 28.33 -30.91 -45.43
N CYS A 794 28.90 -30.87 -44.23
CA CYS A 794 28.50 -29.87 -43.23
C CYS A 794 29.15 -28.51 -43.54
N ALA A 795 28.37 -27.48 -43.85
CA ALA A 795 28.91 -26.16 -44.20
C ALA A 795 29.61 -25.40 -43.04
N ILE A 796 29.55 -25.89 -41.80
CA ILE A 796 30.22 -25.27 -40.64
C ILE A 796 31.66 -25.79 -40.50
N CYS A 797 31.87 -27.10 -40.54
CA CYS A 797 33.19 -27.72 -40.36
C CYS A 797 33.81 -28.25 -41.66
N MET A 798 33.08 -28.22 -42.77
CA MET A 798 33.49 -28.74 -44.09
C MET A 798 33.86 -30.24 -44.10
N GLN A 799 33.35 -31.01 -43.13
CA GLN A 799 33.52 -32.46 -43.06
C GLN A 799 32.25 -33.19 -43.54
N ILE A 800 32.44 -34.38 -44.08
CA ILE A 800 31.37 -35.27 -44.56
C ILE A 800 30.53 -35.71 -43.36
N LEU A 801 29.22 -35.51 -43.45
CA LEU A 801 28.23 -35.95 -42.47
C LEU A 801 27.42 -37.11 -43.05
N GLU A 802 27.45 -38.26 -42.38
CA GLU A 802 26.65 -39.43 -42.73
C GLU A 802 25.30 -39.42 -42.02
N VAL A 803 24.23 -39.60 -42.80
CA VAL A 803 22.84 -39.54 -42.35
C VAL A 803 22.14 -40.86 -42.67
N SER A 804 21.69 -41.57 -41.64
CA SER A 804 20.91 -42.81 -41.79
C SER A 804 19.44 -42.50 -42.13
N ILE A 805 18.87 -43.16 -43.13
CA ILE A 805 17.46 -43.02 -43.55
C ILE A 805 16.73 -44.32 -43.24
N VAL A 806 15.52 -44.23 -42.68
CA VAL A 806 14.70 -45.41 -42.35
C VAL A 806 13.85 -45.81 -43.56
N PRO A 807 13.83 -47.09 -43.98
CA PRO A 807 13.03 -47.54 -45.11
C PRO A 807 11.51 -47.47 -44.86
N ALA A 808 10.77 -47.35 -45.95
CA ALA A 808 9.31 -47.36 -46.01
C ALA A 808 8.71 -48.61 -45.35
N ALA A 809 7.69 -48.48 -44.52
CA ALA A 809 7.00 -49.63 -43.92
C ALA A 809 6.14 -50.36 -44.97
N GLY A 810 6.77 -51.25 -45.74
CA GLY A 810 6.12 -51.96 -46.84
C GLY A 810 6.73 -53.31 -47.26
N GLY A 811 7.62 -53.91 -46.45
CA GLY A 811 8.16 -55.24 -46.73
C GLY A 811 8.62 -55.93 -45.46
N ALA A 812 7.92 -56.99 -45.06
CA ALA A 812 8.40 -57.94 -44.06
C ALA A 812 9.53 -58.77 -44.68
N ASP A 813 10.74 -58.67 -44.14
CA ASP A 813 11.64 -59.82 -43.88
C ASP A 813 12.94 -59.39 -43.15
N ASP A 814 13.18 -60.03 -42.01
CA ASP A 814 14.45 -60.49 -41.39
C ASP A 814 15.70 -59.59 -41.19
N GLY A 815 15.61 -58.26 -41.21
CA GLY A 815 16.75 -57.36 -40.88
C GLY A 815 16.57 -56.36 -39.72
N MET A 816 15.43 -56.38 -39.03
CA MET A 816 14.86 -55.20 -38.33
C MET A 816 15.38 -54.93 -36.90
N VAL A 817 16.60 -55.33 -36.52
CA VAL A 817 17.13 -55.14 -35.15
C VAL A 817 18.09 -53.94 -35.03
N GLY A 818 18.66 -53.43 -36.14
CA GLY A 818 19.73 -52.43 -36.11
C GLY A 818 19.31 -50.95 -36.11
N VAL A 819 18.16 -50.62 -36.72
CA VAL A 819 17.78 -49.21 -37.04
C VAL A 819 16.74 -48.64 -36.06
N THR A 820 15.99 -49.49 -35.37
CA THR A 820 15.06 -49.09 -34.28
C THR A 820 15.66 -49.31 -32.88
N GLY A 821 16.85 -49.93 -32.80
CA GLY A 821 17.62 -50.13 -31.57
C GLY A 821 18.38 -48.87 -31.10
N VAL A 822 19.03 -48.97 -29.94
CA VAL A 822 19.81 -47.89 -29.29
C VAL A 822 20.82 -47.24 -30.25
N THR A 823 21.38 -48.01 -31.19
CA THR A 823 22.31 -47.55 -32.24
C THR A 823 21.69 -46.58 -33.24
N GLY A 824 20.45 -46.82 -33.70
CA GLY A 824 19.73 -45.90 -34.59
C GLY A 824 19.29 -44.61 -33.90
N VAL A 825 18.98 -44.68 -32.60
CA VAL A 825 18.70 -43.48 -31.77
C VAL A 825 19.95 -42.64 -31.53
N LEU A 826 21.13 -43.27 -31.44
CA LEU A 826 22.41 -42.57 -31.31
C LEU A 826 22.85 -41.94 -32.65
N ALA A 827 22.66 -42.62 -33.78
CA ALA A 827 22.93 -42.08 -35.11
C ALA A 827 22.04 -40.86 -35.43
N ARG A 828 20.76 -40.89 -35.01
CA ARG A 828 19.82 -39.74 -35.11
C ARG A 828 20.31 -38.48 -34.38
N ARG A 829 21.11 -38.64 -33.32
CA ARG A 829 21.67 -37.53 -32.54
C ARG A 829 23.00 -36.98 -33.08
N ALA A 830 23.51 -37.52 -34.19
CA ALA A 830 24.75 -37.05 -34.81
C ALA A 830 24.54 -35.84 -35.76
N TYR A 831 23.32 -35.69 -36.29
CA TYR A 831 22.94 -34.61 -37.20
C TYR A 831 21.75 -33.80 -36.67
N MET A 832 21.66 -32.53 -37.07
CA MET A 832 20.52 -31.66 -36.83
C MET A 832 19.96 -31.13 -38.14
N VAL A 833 18.63 -31.08 -38.24
CA VAL A 833 17.88 -30.56 -39.37
C VAL A 833 17.17 -29.28 -38.96
N THR A 834 17.49 -28.20 -39.67
CA THR A 834 16.88 -26.88 -39.46
C THR A 834 15.48 -26.78 -40.11
N PRO A 835 14.61 -25.84 -39.69
CA PRO A 835 13.30 -25.62 -40.32
C PRO A 835 13.38 -25.26 -41.81
N CYS A 836 14.45 -24.58 -42.21
CA CYS A 836 14.78 -24.31 -43.61
C CYS A 836 15.38 -25.53 -44.35
N ARG A 837 15.32 -26.72 -43.75
CA ARG A 837 15.74 -28.02 -44.30
C ARG A 837 17.24 -28.16 -44.60
N HIS A 838 18.11 -27.36 -43.98
CA HIS A 838 19.56 -27.60 -44.02
C HIS A 838 20.02 -28.53 -42.88
N ILE A 839 21.01 -29.39 -43.16
CA ILE A 839 21.58 -30.36 -42.20
C ILE A 839 22.99 -29.95 -41.78
N PHE A 840 23.32 -30.14 -40.49
CA PHE A 840 24.65 -29.98 -39.94
C PHE A 840 24.97 -31.06 -38.89
N HIS A 841 26.25 -31.22 -38.53
CA HIS A 841 26.60 -31.96 -37.31
C HIS A 841 25.97 -31.30 -36.10
N THR A 842 25.47 -32.12 -35.16
CA THR A 842 24.84 -31.64 -33.93
C THR A 842 25.76 -30.70 -33.16
N GLN A 843 27.01 -31.08 -32.94
CA GLN A 843 27.99 -30.24 -32.22
C GLN A 843 28.27 -28.91 -32.93
N CYS A 844 28.30 -28.91 -34.27
CA CYS A 844 28.56 -27.70 -35.05
C CYS A 844 27.40 -26.71 -34.97
N LEU A 845 26.16 -27.19 -35.13
CA LEU A 845 24.98 -26.32 -35.08
C LEU A 845 24.69 -25.85 -33.65
N GLU A 846 24.85 -26.73 -32.64
CA GLU A 846 24.74 -26.33 -31.22
C GLU A 846 25.77 -25.26 -30.86
N GLY A 847 27.02 -25.40 -31.33
CA GLY A 847 28.06 -24.39 -31.16
C GLY A 847 27.67 -23.07 -31.81
N TRP A 848 27.18 -23.10 -33.05
CA TRP A 848 26.76 -21.92 -33.80
C TRP A 848 25.56 -21.20 -33.16
N MET A 849 24.53 -21.94 -32.73
CA MET A 849 23.31 -21.43 -32.11
C MET A 849 23.55 -20.73 -30.77
N LYS A 850 24.67 -21.00 -30.08
CA LYS A 850 25.09 -20.25 -28.89
C LYS A 850 25.49 -18.80 -29.22
N PHE A 851 25.95 -18.55 -30.44
CA PHE A 851 26.38 -17.22 -30.89
C PHE A 851 25.32 -16.52 -31.76
N ARG A 852 24.66 -17.25 -32.67
CA ARG A 852 23.68 -16.71 -33.63
C ARG A 852 22.56 -17.73 -33.89
N LEU A 853 21.30 -17.36 -33.66
CA LEU A 853 20.12 -18.17 -34.01
C LEU A 853 19.72 -17.97 -35.49
N GLN A 854 20.66 -18.17 -36.40
CA GLN A 854 20.45 -18.05 -37.85
C GLN A 854 21.12 -19.22 -38.57
N CYS A 855 20.48 -19.74 -39.61
CA CYS A 855 21.03 -20.81 -40.42
C CYS A 855 22.33 -20.37 -41.10
N PRO A 856 23.45 -21.10 -40.98
CA PRO A 856 24.71 -20.77 -41.64
C PRO A 856 24.62 -20.68 -43.16
N ILE A 857 23.66 -21.39 -43.77
CA ILE A 857 23.52 -21.47 -45.23
C ILE A 857 22.57 -20.39 -45.75
N CYS A 858 21.31 -20.39 -45.33
CA CYS A 858 20.30 -19.46 -45.86
C CYS A 858 20.00 -18.25 -44.97
N ARG A 859 20.64 -18.13 -43.80
CA ARG A 859 20.43 -17.05 -42.81
C ARG A 859 19.00 -16.94 -42.23
N GLU A 860 18.14 -17.91 -42.52
CA GLU A 860 16.81 -18.05 -41.90
C GLU A 860 16.94 -18.14 -40.38
N THR A 861 16.04 -17.50 -39.64
CA THR A 861 16.05 -17.54 -38.17
C THR A 861 15.73 -18.94 -37.66
N LEU A 862 16.54 -19.44 -36.73
CA LEU A 862 16.40 -20.77 -36.15
C LEU A 862 15.69 -20.72 -34.79
N PRO A 863 14.69 -21.59 -34.55
CA PRO A 863 14.10 -21.76 -33.22
C PRO A 863 15.17 -22.10 -32.17
N PRO A 864 15.10 -21.60 -30.93
CA PRO A 864 16.01 -22.01 -29.87
C PRO A 864 15.90 -23.52 -29.57
N LEU A 865 17.00 -24.12 -29.10
CA LEU A 865 17.09 -25.54 -28.70
C LEU A 865 16.26 -25.88 -27.46
#